data_AF-A0A8I2K3W5-F1
#
_entry.id   AF-A0A8I2K3W5-F1
#
_cell.length_a   1.000
_cell.length_b   1.000
_cell.length_c   1.000
_cell.angle_alpha   90.00
_cell.angle_beta   90.00
_cell.angle_gamma   90.00
#
_symmetry.space_group_name_H-M   'P 1'
#
loop_
_entity.id
_entity.type
_entity.pdbx_description
1 polymer ?
#
loop_
_entity_poly.entity_id
_entity_poly.type
_entity_poly.pdbx_seq_one_letter_code
_entity_poly.pdbx_strand_id
1 'polypeptide(L)'
;MSHLRALFVHEFKRVYSKKNLIFLAVLAVILLAFIHSGGQKYKKINEKSRQFQEAENVMFSMLQNYTQVSIHGIRLYFIPSPCLAFAANSGLTDGLNARLNPVTHLSIYKSMKSNLQPPSTSQYWDFFGLVLLFGSFIALYLGFGTLRNKEYLKFLSSNWSWSPGKVVHCVKATRFLFIMLTFLVIFGLAVIVLHIDNVRLSGADTGGLLGYLGAALMMLLFFFLAGVRIGGNRKRFKRFSSLLLVWVLLVFLVPGAFNSLMWINADSIISEYETELKKLKVVTDFEKSSYEKEGKFTKEKLEIFKKLAENYFKYDYKKVVEIELRLKSGIQRLVDRYFNLSVIFPTTFHNVVYTEVCSCGYINHLKFYQYCIDKHEGYVRFWINRVFYHDPHDMKSFIRGDDNLYRAGTRLPGNYLTGILVNLAWILLLYVLSYVRFKGLLVEISDDKPLKDKDRELEVKKGEINVLYTLRTIFRDQLYLKFSGQVSRIKKPLESGWLKLTMDKREIKGDQAVQGFIYVCHPHDIPDDLRGIDLVNYVLVSNNYSKKERAGIISQFNPKLMKKTFEQMEPGERFDVVVNLLSLLKGNLFLLHHTCKDLPLDYHITLKKQFEILRSRGATVIYLSPEKEMPDTKNEPSRDIMELSEWMNEIHVREGLKK
;
A
#
# COMPACT_ATOMS: atom_id res chain seq x y z
N MET A 1 15.93 10.11 23.80
CA MET A 1 16.31 8.79 23.24
C MET A 1 15.55 7.61 23.88
N SER A 2 15.49 7.50 25.22
CA SER A 2 14.82 6.38 25.92
C SER A 2 13.33 6.24 25.56
N HIS A 3 12.59 7.35 25.51
CA HIS A 3 11.20 7.39 25.08
C HIS A 3 11.01 6.80 23.68
N LEU A 4 11.68 7.34 22.65
CA LEU A 4 11.54 6.85 21.27
C LEU A 4 11.81 5.33 21.16
N ARG A 5 12.83 4.83 21.86
CA ARG A 5 13.14 3.39 21.93
C ARG A 5 11.98 2.60 22.56
N ALA A 6 11.36 3.11 23.62
CA ALA A 6 10.19 2.50 24.24
C ALA A 6 8.99 2.47 23.27
N LEU A 7 8.71 3.56 22.53
CA LEU A 7 7.65 3.54 21.50
C LEU A 7 7.93 2.48 20.46
N PHE A 8 9.17 2.46 19.98
CA PHE A 8 9.57 1.63 18.86
C PHE A 8 9.41 0.16 19.20
N VAL A 9 9.91 -0.27 20.36
CA VAL A 9 9.76 -1.65 20.85
C VAL A 9 8.29 -1.97 21.12
N HIS A 10 7.53 -1.02 21.65
CA HIS A 10 6.10 -1.19 21.93
C HIS A 10 5.30 -1.42 20.63
N GLU A 11 5.48 -0.54 19.64
CA GLU A 11 4.81 -0.65 18.34
C GLU A 11 5.33 -1.85 17.54
N PHE A 12 6.61 -2.24 17.67
CA PHE A 12 7.16 -3.45 17.03
C PHE A 12 6.39 -4.68 17.47
N LYS A 13 6.23 -4.88 18.79
CA LYS A 13 5.50 -6.02 19.34
C LYS A 13 4.03 -6.03 18.94
N ARG A 14 3.45 -4.84 18.75
CA ARG A 14 2.06 -4.66 18.33
C ARG A 14 1.87 -5.01 16.86
N VAL A 15 2.71 -4.46 15.97
CA VAL A 15 2.67 -4.73 14.53
C VAL A 15 2.98 -6.21 14.26
N TYR A 16 4.01 -6.76 14.92
CA TYR A 16 4.40 -8.16 14.84
C TYR A 16 3.82 -8.99 15.99
N SER A 17 2.53 -8.80 16.29
CA SER A 17 1.81 -9.71 17.18
C SER A 17 1.86 -11.15 16.61
N LYS A 18 1.69 -12.17 17.46
CA LYS A 18 1.73 -13.57 17.01
C LYS A 18 0.80 -13.84 15.82
N LYS A 19 -0.42 -13.29 15.84
CA LYS A 19 -1.40 -13.41 14.74
C LYS A 19 -0.87 -12.78 13.45
N ASN A 20 -0.33 -11.56 13.54
CA ASN A 20 0.20 -10.84 12.38
C ASN A 20 1.47 -11.51 11.83
N LEU A 21 2.36 -12.01 12.70
CA LEU A 21 3.55 -12.75 12.28
C LEU A 21 3.20 -14.03 11.52
N ILE A 22 2.21 -14.79 11.99
CA ILE A 22 1.74 -15.99 11.27
C ILE A 22 1.21 -15.59 9.89
N PHE A 23 0.35 -14.56 9.82
CA PHE A 23 -0.18 -14.07 8.56
C PHE A 23 0.92 -13.59 7.59
N LEU A 24 1.88 -12.80 8.08
CA LEU A 24 3.02 -12.32 7.30
C LEU A 24 3.94 -13.45 6.83
N ALA A 25 4.17 -14.47 7.67
CA ALA A 25 4.95 -15.64 7.31
C ALA A 25 4.26 -16.47 6.23
N VAL A 26 2.95 -16.71 6.35
CA VAL A 26 2.16 -17.39 5.32
C VAL A 26 2.19 -16.61 4.01
N LEU A 27 1.99 -15.28 4.06
CA LEU A 27 2.06 -14.43 2.88
C LEU A 27 3.46 -14.47 2.24
N ALA A 28 4.53 -14.42 3.04
CA ALA A 28 5.90 -14.52 2.54
C ALA A 28 6.14 -15.87 1.85
N VAL A 29 5.70 -16.98 2.43
CA VAL A 29 5.82 -18.32 1.81
C VAL A 29 5.08 -18.38 0.48
N ILE A 30 3.84 -17.86 0.43
CA ILE A 30 3.07 -17.78 -0.82
C ILE A 30 3.83 -16.96 -1.86
N LEU A 31 4.27 -15.75 -1.52
CA LEU A 31 5.01 -14.88 -2.45
C LEU A 31 6.28 -15.55 -2.98
N LEU A 32 7.06 -16.22 -2.13
CA LEU A 32 8.27 -16.93 -2.55
C LEU A 32 7.95 -18.16 -3.43
N ALA A 33 6.84 -18.86 -3.17
CA ALA A 33 6.40 -19.96 -4.04
C ALA A 33 6.02 -19.47 -5.44
N PHE A 34 5.38 -18.30 -5.55
CA PHE A 34 5.08 -17.66 -6.84
C PHE A 34 6.36 -17.28 -7.59
N ILE A 35 7.37 -16.77 -6.90
CA ILE A 35 8.68 -16.45 -7.49
C ILE A 35 9.40 -17.69 -8.00
N HIS A 36 9.42 -18.76 -7.21
CA HIS A 36 9.99 -20.03 -7.63
C HIS A 36 9.29 -20.57 -8.89
N SER A 37 7.96 -20.63 -8.87
CA SER A 37 7.15 -21.03 -10.02
C SER A 37 7.46 -20.18 -11.26
N GLY A 38 7.60 -18.87 -11.08
CA GLY A 38 7.95 -17.95 -12.15
C GLY A 38 9.37 -18.14 -12.69
N GLY A 39 10.35 -18.43 -11.82
CA GLY A 39 11.71 -18.79 -12.21
C GLY A 39 11.75 -20.04 -13.09
N GLN A 40 10.96 -21.06 -12.73
CA GLN A 40 10.80 -22.28 -13.53
C GLN A 40 10.11 -22.00 -14.87
N LYS A 41 9.09 -21.15 -14.91
CA LYS A 41 8.45 -20.73 -16.17
C LYS A 41 9.44 -20.00 -17.09
N TYR A 42 10.25 -19.09 -16.53
CA TYR A 42 11.27 -18.37 -17.30
C TYR A 42 12.32 -19.32 -17.91
N LYS A 43 12.79 -20.32 -17.17
CA LYS A 43 13.68 -21.37 -17.71
C LYS A 43 13.05 -22.11 -18.88
N LYS A 44 11.78 -22.53 -18.75
CA LYS A 44 11.05 -23.20 -19.83
C LYS A 44 10.94 -22.32 -21.08
N ILE A 45 10.77 -21.00 -20.93
CA ILE A 45 10.76 -20.07 -22.07
C ILE A 45 12.14 -20.04 -22.75
N ASN A 46 13.22 -19.97 -21.98
CA ASN A 46 14.58 -20.02 -22.52
C ASN A 46 14.86 -21.34 -23.24
N GLU A 47 14.41 -22.48 -22.69
CA GLU A 47 14.55 -23.78 -23.34
C GLU A 47 13.74 -23.84 -24.65
N LYS A 48 12.48 -23.40 -24.63
CA LYS A 48 11.64 -23.28 -25.83
C LYS A 48 12.25 -22.38 -26.89
N SER A 49 12.98 -21.33 -26.50
CA SER A 49 13.68 -20.46 -27.46
C SER A 49 14.79 -21.20 -28.21
N ARG A 50 15.50 -22.11 -27.53
CA ARG A 50 16.52 -22.96 -28.16
C ARG A 50 15.88 -23.98 -29.10
N GLN A 51 14.83 -24.65 -28.62
CA GLN A 51 14.04 -25.59 -29.43
C GLN A 51 13.43 -24.90 -30.66
N PHE A 52 12.99 -23.65 -30.51
CA PHE A 52 12.49 -22.85 -31.62
C PHE A 52 13.57 -22.59 -32.68
N GLN A 53 14.80 -22.24 -32.29
CA GLN A 53 15.90 -22.06 -33.24
C GLN A 53 16.28 -23.37 -33.94
N GLU A 54 16.37 -24.47 -33.19
CA GLU A 54 16.63 -25.80 -33.74
C GLU A 54 15.55 -26.17 -34.78
N ALA A 55 14.27 -25.96 -34.45
CA ALA A 55 13.16 -26.22 -35.35
C ALA A 55 13.17 -25.31 -36.59
N GLU A 56 13.50 -24.02 -36.46
CA GLU A 56 13.64 -23.10 -37.60
C GLU A 56 14.77 -23.56 -38.54
N ASN A 57 15.92 -23.98 -37.99
CA ASN A 57 17.06 -24.45 -38.79
C ASN A 57 16.72 -25.73 -39.56
N VAL A 58 16.06 -26.70 -38.90
CA VAL A 58 15.61 -27.95 -39.53
C VAL A 58 14.58 -27.66 -40.60
N MET A 59 13.56 -26.84 -40.30
CA MET A 59 12.55 -26.44 -41.28
C MET A 59 13.18 -25.78 -42.49
N PHE A 60 14.11 -24.83 -42.29
CA PHE A 60 14.79 -24.15 -43.39
C PHE A 60 15.59 -25.13 -44.27
N SER A 61 16.25 -26.13 -43.67
CA SER A 61 17.01 -27.15 -44.41
C SER A 61 16.15 -28.08 -45.28
N MET A 62 14.85 -28.20 -44.98
CA MET A 62 13.91 -29.02 -45.75
C MET A 62 13.32 -28.27 -46.96
N LEU A 63 13.47 -26.94 -47.02
CA LEU A 63 12.93 -26.13 -48.12
C LEU A 63 13.85 -26.22 -49.34
N GLN A 64 13.27 -26.46 -50.51
CA GLN A 64 14.01 -26.69 -51.75
C GLN A 64 14.27 -25.42 -52.58
N ASN A 65 13.50 -24.36 -52.33
CA ASN A 65 13.59 -23.10 -53.08
C ASN A 65 12.96 -21.92 -52.33
N TYR A 66 13.25 -20.71 -52.77
CA TYR A 66 12.73 -19.46 -52.18
C TYR A 66 11.22 -19.22 -52.34
N THR A 67 10.52 -19.99 -53.19
CA THR A 67 9.04 -19.99 -53.22
C THR A 67 8.47 -20.71 -52.01
N GLN A 68 9.06 -21.83 -51.59
CA GLN A 68 8.66 -22.49 -50.35
C GLN A 68 9.03 -21.64 -49.12
N VAL A 69 10.17 -20.94 -49.15
CA VAL A 69 10.56 -19.99 -48.09
C VAL A 69 9.61 -18.81 -48.03
N SER A 70 9.10 -18.29 -49.15
CA SER A 70 8.12 -17.20 -49.11
C SER A 70 6.78 -17.64 -48.49
N ILE A 71 6.32 -18.86 -48.79
CA ILE A 71 5.10 -19.43 -48.19
C ILE A 71 5.30 -19.72 -46.70
N HIS A 72 6.44 -20.32 -46.34
CA HIS A 72 6.75 -20.63 -44.94
C HIS A 72 7.00 -19.36 -44.12
N GLY A 73 7.66 -18.36 -44.70
CA GLY A 73 8.09 -17.17 -43.99
C GLY A 73 9.14 -17.47 -42.92
N ILE A 74 9.58 -16.41 -42.26
CA ILE A 74 10.57 -16.45 -41.18
C ILE A 74 9.87 -16.18 -39.87
N ARG A 75 10.06 -17.03 -38.85
CA ARG A 75 9.48 -16.76 -37.53
C ARG A 75 10.45 -15.98 -36.66
N LEU A 76 9.94 -15.00 -35.94
CA LEU A 76 10.66 -14.27 -34.89
C LEU A 76 10.03 -14.59 -33.54
N TYR A 77 10.87 -14.80 -32.53
CA TYR A 77 10.48 -15.22 -31.19
C TYR A 77 10.84 -14.15 -30.16
N PHE A 78 9.86 -13.75 -29.35
CA PHE A 78 10.07 -12.79 -28.27
C PHE A 78 10.53 -13.50 -26.99
N ILE A 79 11.66 -13.07 -26.44
CA ILE A 79 12.19 -13.57 -25.17
C ILE A 79 12.09 -12.45 -24.13
N PRO A 80 11.27 -12.61 -23.07
CA PRO A 80 11.15 -11.64 -21.98
C PRO A 80 12.43 -11.58 -21.12
N SER A 81 12.55 -10.56 -20.27
CA SER A 81 13.65 -10.49 -19.32
C SER A 81 13.46 -11.48 -18.16
N PRO A 82 14.52 -11.78 -17.40
CA PRO A 82 14.41 -12.62 -16.20
C PRO A 82 13.46 -12.05 -15.14
N CYS A 83 13.19 -10.74 -15.15
CA CYS A 83 12.19 -10.11 -14.28
C CYS A 83 10.78 -10.68 -14.47
N LEU A 84 10.49 -11.34 -15.60
CA LEU A 84 9.24 -12.05 -15.80
C LEU A 84 8.95 -13.06 -14.68
N ALA A 85 9.96 -13.61 -14.01
CA ALA A 85 9.74 -14.53 -12.90
C ALA A 85 8.85 -13.94 -11.78
N PHE A 86 8.76 -12.62 -11.65
CA PHE A 86 7.84 -11.94 -10.73
C PHE A 86 6.40 -11.84 -11.24
N ALA A 87 6.18 -11.88 -12.56
CA ALA A 87 4.86 -11.75 -13.19
C ALA A 87 4.40 -12.99 -13.97
N ALA A 88 5.11 -14.12 -13.84
CA ALA A 88 4.95 -15.29 -14.69
C ALA A 88 3.51 -15.84 -14.77
N ASN A 89 2.70 -15.64 -13.74
CA ASN A 89 1.35 -16.20 -13.61
C ASN A 89 0.23 -15.24 -14.06
N SER A 90 0.57 -14.02 -14.49
CA SER A 90 -0.38 -13.02 -14.99
C SER A 90 -0.95 -13.31 -16.39
N GLY A 91 -0.51 -14.39 -17.04
CA GLY A 91 -0.88 -14.69 -18.43
C GLY A 91 -0.28 -13.74 -19.47
N LEU A 92 0.59 -12.80 -19.07
CA LEU A 92 1.16 -11.77 -19.96
C LEU A 92 2.07 -12.29 -21.09
N THR A 93 2.41 -13.58 -21.12
CA THR A 93 3.54 -14.09 -21.94
C THR A 93 3.24 -15.31 -22.78
N ASP A 94 1.97 -15.55 -23.14
CA ASP A 94 1.68 -16.63 -24.08
C ASP A 94 2.15 -16.26 -25.49
N GLY A 95 3.42 -16.60 -25.76
CA GLY A 95 4.03 -16.76 -27.09
C GLY A 95 3.83 -15.60 -28.08
N LEU A 96 4.49 -14.48 -27.85
CA LEU A 96 4.63 -13.42 -28.85
C LEU A 96 5.57 -13.90 -29.96
N ASN A 97 4.99 -14.50 -30.99
CA ASN A 97 5.71 -14.90 -32.20
C ASN A 97 5.24 -14.04 -33.37
N ALA A 98 6.19 -13.50 -34.13
CA ALA A 98 5.89 -12.85 -35.41
C ALA A 98 6.28 -13.79 -36.54
N ARG A 99 5.58 -13.69 -37.67
CA ARG A 99 5.94 -14.38 -38.92
C ARG A 99 6.16 -13.32 -39.98
N LEU A 100 7.31 -13.37 -40.64
CA LEU A 100 7.70 -12.49 -41.74
C LEU A 100 7.43 -13.24 -43.05
N ASN A 101 6.48 -12.75 -43.84
CA ASN A 101 6.20 -13.28 -45.18
C ASN A 101 6.27 -12.14 -46.20
N PRO A 102 6.95 -12.30 -47.36
CA PRO A 102 7.02 -11.23 -48.37
C PRO A 102 5.65 -10.73 -48.85
N VAL A 103 4.58 -11.53 -48.68
CA VAL A 103 3.25 -11.24 -49.24
C VAL A 103 2.42 -10.26 -48.40
N THR A 104 2.74 -9.99 -47.11
CA THR A 104 2.33 -8.78 -46.30
C THR A 104 2.10 -9.01 -44.80
N HIS A 105 1.93 -10.24 -44.31
CA HIS A 105 1.36 -10.47 -42.97
C HIS A 105 2.38 -10.28 -41.83
N LEU A 106 2.06 -9.42 -40.85
CA LEU A 106 2.81 -9.22 -39.60
C LEU A 106 1.89 -9.51 -38.41
N SER A 107 1.85 -10.76 -37.94
CA SER A 107 0.94 -11.21 -36.89
C SER A 107 1.42 -10.82 -35.47
N ILE A 108 1.40 -9.55 -35.12
CA ILE A 108 1.80 -9.08 -33.77
C ILE A 108 0.63 -8.44 -33.03
N TYR A 109 -0.33 -7.88 -33.76
CA TYR A 109 -1.36 -6.99 -33.23
C TYR A 109 -2.34 -7.66 -32.25
N LYS A 110 -2.74 -8.92 -32.53
CA LYS A 110 -3.67 -9.68 -31.67
C LYS A 110 -3.23 -9.72 -30.20
N SER A 111 -1.92 -9.73 -29.95
CA SER A 111 -1.35 -9.75 -28.59
C SER A 111 -1.38 -8.40 -27.86
N MET A 112 -1.22 -7.28 -28.56
CA MET A 112 -1.23 -5.96 -27.94
C MET A 112 -2.65 -5.53 -27.57
N LYS A 113 -3.62 -5.83 -28.45
CA LYS A 113 -5.04 -5.55 -28.16
C LYS A 113 -5.57 -6.47 -27.06
N SER A 114 -5.13 -7.73 -26.98
CA SER A 114 -5.45 -8.61 -25.84
C SER A 114 -4.84 -8.12 -24.53
N ASN A 115 -3.64 -7.53 -24.55
CA ASN A 115 -3.03 -6.91 -23.36
C ASN A 115 -3.72 -5.60 -22.93
N LEU A 116 -4.56 -5.01 -23.78
CA LEU A 116 -5.42 -3.86 -23.45
C LEU A 116 -6.82 -4.28 -23.01
N GLN A 117 -7.16 -5.57 -23.05
CA GLN A 117 -8.40 -6.05 -22.47
C GLN A 117 -8.40 -5.81 -20.96
N PRO A 118 -9.58 -5.62 -20.34
CA PRO A 118 -9.67 -5.54 -18.90
C PRO A 118 -8.96 -6.75 -18.27
N PRO A 119 -8.30 -6.54 -17.11
CA PRO A 119 -7.53 -7.58 -16.43
C PRO A 119 -8.34 -8.86 -16.36
N SER A 120 -7.83 -9.92 -16.97
CA SER A 120 -8.29 -11.24 -16.54
C SER A 120 -7.94 -11.36 -15.06
N THR A 121 -8.76 -12.09 -14.30
CA THR A 121 -8.55 -12.30 -12.85
C THR A 121 -7.13 -12.79 -12.52
N SER A 122 -6.43 -13.37 -13.51
CA SER A 122 -5.03 -13.79 -13.46
C SER A 122 -4.00 -12.70 -13.12
N GLN A 123 -4.26 -11.40 -13.42
CA GLN A 123 -3.27 -10.34 -13.18
C GLN A 123 -2.94 -10.13 -11.69
N TYR A 124 -3.81 -10.57 -10.79
CA TYR A 124 -3.54 -10.50 -9.35
C TYR A 124 -2.84 -11.74 -8.79
N TRP A 125 -2.73 -12.79 -9.60
CA TRP A 125 -2.17 -14.09 -9.21
C TRP A 125 -0.68 -14.19 -9.56
N ASP A 126 0.09 -13.14 -9.34
CA ASP A 126 1.55 -13.16 -9.42
C ASP A 126 2.16 -12.44 -8.20
N PHE A 127 3.49 -12.34 -8.12
CA PHE A 127 4.12 -11.70 -6.96
C PHE A 127 3.69 -10.23 -6.82
N PHE A 128 3.65 -9.48 -7.92
CA PHE A 128 3.31 -8.06 -7.89
C PHE A 128 1.83 -7.81 -7.59
N GLY A 129 0.95 -8.60 -8.19
CA GLY A 129 -0.48 -8.63 -7.91
C GLY A 129 -0.79 -8.97 -6.46
N LEU A 130 -0.10 -9.95 -5.87
CA LEU A 130 -0.26 -10.31 -4.46
C LEU A 130 0.27 -9.20 -3.52
N VAL A 131 1.36 -8.52 -3.88
CA VAL A 131 1.84 -7.33 -3.17
C VAL A 131 0.81 -6.19 -3.25
N LEU A 132 0.21 -5.97 -4.42
CA LEU A 132 -0.88 -5.02 -4.58
C LEU A 132 -2.08 -5.40 -3.71
N LEU A 133 -2.54 -6.65 -3.73
CA LEU A 133 -3.71 -7.10 -2.96
C LEU A 133 -3.45 -7.04 -1.45
N PHE A 134 -2.51 -7.85 -0.97
CA PHE A 134 -2.29 -8.07 0.46
C PHE A 134 -1.43 -6.97 1.07
N GLY A 135 -0.42 -6.48 0.34
CA GLY A 135 0.41 -5.38 0.83
C GLY A 135 -0.39 -4.10 1.03
N SER A 136 -1.24 -3.72 0.06
CA SER A 136 -2.12 -2.54 0.22
C SER A 136 -3.12 -2.71 1.37
N PHE A 137 -3.70 -3.90 1.52
CA PHE A 137 -4.65 -4.19 2.59
C PHE A 137 -4.00 -4.10 3.98
N ILE A 138 -2.82 -4.71 4.15
CA ILE A 138 -2.03 -4.64 5.39
C ILE A 138 -1.65 -3.20 5.70
N ALA A 139 -1.16 -2.45 4.71
CA ALA A 139 -0.78 -1.05 4.88
C ALA A 139 -1.99 -0.21 5.33
N LEU A 140 -3.14 -0.38 4.67
CA LEU A 140 -4.39 0.27 5.01
C LEU A 140 -4.86 -0.10 6.43
N TYR A 141 -4.81 -1.37 6.81
CA TYR A 141 -5.17 -1.88 8.13
C TYR A 141 -4.29 -1.32 9.25
N LEU A 142 -2.96 -1.33 9.05
CA LEU A 142 -2.01 -0.80 10.03
C LEU A 142 -2.13 0.72 10.17
N GLY A 143 -2.38 1.42 9.06
CA GLY A 143 -2.74 2.84 9.03
C GLY A 143 -4.00 3.11 9.84
N PHE A 144 -5.07 2.35 9.58
CA PHE A 144 -6.35 2.43 10.28
C PHE A 144 -6.22 2.29 11.80
N GLY A 145 -5.39 1.35 12.26
CA GLY A 145 -5.14 1.15 13.69
C GLY A 145 -4.42 2.31 14.38
N THR A 146 -3.93 3.32 13.66
CA THR A 146 -3.08 4.39 14.23
C THR A 146 -3.88 5.37 15.08
N LEU A 147 -5.09 5.74 14.63
CA LEU A 147 -5.94 6.72 15.32
C LEU A 147 -7.13 6.08 16.05
N ARG A 148 -7.22 4.74 16.07
CA ARG A 148 -8.38 4.01 16.61
C ARG A 148 -8.64 4.31 18.09
N ASN A 149 -7.58 4.44 18.90
CA ASN A 149 -7.64 4.56 20.36
C ASN A 149 -7.15 5.95 20.78
N LYS A 150 -7.99 6.97 20.60
CA LYS A 150 -7.61 8.38 20.87
C LYS A 150 -7.21 8.63 22.32
N GLU A 151 -7.90 8.01 23.28
CA GLU A 151 -7.64 8.21 24.71
C GLU A 151 -6.31 7.57 25.12
N TYR A 152 -5.96 6.42 24.52
CA TYR A 152 -4.63 5.83 24.67
C TYR A 152 -3.52 6.75 24.14
N LEU A 153 -3.74 7.40 22.99
CA LEU A 153 -2.77 8.38 22.47
C LEU A 153 -2.61 9.59 23.39
N LYS A 154 -3.69 10.05 24.04
CA LYS A 154 -3.63 11.08 25.09
C LYS A 154 -2.77 10.59 26.28
N PHE A 155 -2.97 9.36 26.74
CA PHE A 155 -2.15 8.74 27.79
C PHE A 155 -0.66 8.73 27.43
N LEU A 156 -0.31 8.20 26.24
CA LEU A 156 1.08 8.17 25.76
C LEU A 156 1.71 9.57 25.68
N SER A 157 0.94 10.56 25.23
CA SER A 157 1.43 11.94 25.12
C SER A 157 1.70 12.59 26.48
N SER A 158 0.81 12.38 27.45
CA SER A 158 0.92 12.96 28.78
C SER A 158 2.15 12.40 29.54
N ASN A 159 2.40 11.09 29.44
CA ASN A 159 3.50 10.43 30.12
C ASN A 159 4.89 10.92 29.66
N TRP A 160 5.03 11.46 28.44
CA TRP A 160 6.33 11.86 27.88
C TRP A 160 6.61 13.35 27.90
N SER A 161 5.65 14.16 28.37
CA SER A 161 5.66 15.61 28.16
C SER A 161 5.84 15.99 26.67
N TRP A 162 5.56 15.06 25.75
CA TRP A 162 5.61 15.30 24.31
C TRP A 162 4.30 15.89 23.86
N SER A 163 4.37 16.81 22.91
CA SER A 163 3.14 17.23 22.25
C SER A 163 2.49 15.99 21.61
N PRO A 164 1.17 15.81 21.72
CA PRO A 164 0.49 14.63 21.17
C PRO A 164 0.77 14.40 19.68
N GLY A 165 0.99 15.50 18.93
CA GLY A 165 1.39 15.43 17.53
C GLY A 165 2.70 14.69 17.31
N LYS A 166 3.72 14.94 18.14
CA LYS A 166 5.00 14.22 18.05
C LYS A 166 4.79 12.72 18.25
N VAL A 167 4.02 12.32 19.27
CA VAL A 167 3.74 10.89 19.54
C VAL A 167 3.09 10.23 18.34
N VAL A 168 2.06 10.86 17.75
CA VAL A 168 1.37 10.28 16.59
C VAL A 168 2.23 10.23 15.33
N HIS A 169 3.06 11.25 15.07
CA HIS A 169 4.02 11.17 13.98
C HIS A 169 5.03 10.04 14.19
N CYS A 170 5.51 9.83 15.42
CA CYS A 170 6.39 8.71 15.73
C CYS A 170 5.69 7.36 15.57
N VAL A 171 4.42 7.20 16.00
CA VAL A 171 3.65 5.97 15.77
C VAL A 171 3.48 5.71 14.27
N LYS A 172 3.09 6.73 13.49
CA LYS A 172 2.94 6.63 12.03
C LYS A 172 4.25 6.18 11.37
N ALA A 173 5.35 6.88 11.65
CA ALA A 173 6.66 6.61 11.08
C ALA A 173 7.14 5.20 11.45
N THR A 174 6.98 4.79 12.71
CA THR A 174 7.39 3.48 13.20
C THR A 174 6.63 2.35 12.51
N ARG A 175 5.31 2.46 12.39
CA ARG A 175 4.49 1.45 11.70
C ARG A 175 4.81 1.34 10.22
N PHE A 176 4.96 2.48 9.55
CA PHE A 176 5.31 2.49 8.14
C PHE A 176 6.72 1.90 7.92
N LEU A 177 7.67 2.21 8.80
CA LEU A 177 9.02 1.62 8.78
C LEU A 177 8.97 0.09 8.90
N PHE A 178 8.09 -0.47 9.74
CA PHE A 178 7.93 -1.93 9.82
C PHE A 178 7.28 -2.54 8.57
N ILE A 179 6.31 -1.87 7.96
CA ILE A 179 5.76 -2.30 6.65
C ILE A 179 6.88 -2.33 5.61
N MET A 180 7.66 -1.25 5.52
CA MET A 180 8.78 -1.13 4.59
C MET A 180 9.82 -2.22 4.83
N LEU A 181 10.26 -2.42 6.08
CA LEU A 181 11.25 -3.45 6.42
C LEU A 181 10.75 -4.85 6.08
N THR A 182 9.49 -5.17 6.40
CA THR A 182 8.89 -6.47 6.06
C THR A 182 8.89 -6.70 4.55
N PHE A 183 8.47 -5.69 3.79
CA PHE A 183 8.44 -5.77 2.35
C PHE A 183 9.83 -5.92 1.75
N LEU A 184 10.82 -5.16 2.25
CA LEU A 184 12.23 -5.27 1.82
C LEU A 184 12.82 -6.65 2.10
N VAL A 185 12.51 -7.25 3.26
CA VAL A 185 12.95 -8.62 3.59
C VAL A 185 12.33 -9.63 2.63
N ILE A 186 11.02 -9.57 2.39
CA ILE A 186 10.34 -10.49 1.45
C ILE A 186 10.89 -10.30 0.03
N PHE A 187 11.09 -9.07 -0.41
CA PHE A 187 11.65 -8.76 -1.72
C PHE A 187 13.10 -9.24 -1.88
N GLY A 188 13.94 -9.06 -0.85
CA GLY A 188 15.30 -9.59 -0.83
C GLY A 188 15.33 -11.12 -0.91
N LEU A 189 14.46 -11.79 -0.14
CA LEU A 189 14.30 -13.25 -0.21
C LEU A 189 13.83 -13.71 -1.60
N ALA A 190 12.92 -12.98 -2.25
CA ALA A 190 12.49 -13.27 -3.62
C ALA A 190 13.66 -13.22 -4.62
N VAL A 191 14.53 -12.22 -4.52
CA VAL A 191 15.74 -12.14 -5.37
C VAL A 191 16.69 -13.31 -5.09
N ILE A 192 16.86 -13.71 -3.82
CA ILE A 192 17.67 -14.88 -3.45
C ILE A 192 17.09 -16.17 -4.05
N VAL A 193 15.76 -16.35 -4.03
CA VAL A 193 15.10 -17.52 -4.64
C VAL A 193 15.41 -17.58 -6.14
N LEU A 194 15.35 -16.46 -6.87
CA LEU A 194 15.73 -16.43 -8.29
C LEU A 194 17.19 -16.81 -8.52
N HIS A 195 18.08 -16.37 -7.62
CA HIS A 195 19.49 -16.74 -7.69
C HIS A 195 19.69 -18.25 -7.47
N ILE A 196 19.01 -18.84 -6.48
CA ILE A 196 19.01 -20.30 -6.24
C ILE A 196 18.45 -21.05 -7.47
N ASP A 197 17.42 -20.49 -8.10
CA ASP A 197 16.89 -20.99 -9.36
C ASP A 197 17.83 -20.72 -10.55
N ASN A 198 19.06 -20.23 -10.39
CA ASN A 198 19.99 -19.94 -11.50
C ASN A 198 19.42 -18.96 -12.55
N VAL A 199 18.49 -18.09 -12.16
CA VAL A 199 17.95 -17.03 -13.01
C VAL A 199 18.84 -15.79 -12.82
N ARG A 200 19.74 -15.55 -13.77
CA ARG A 200 20.69 -14.43 -13.70
C ARG A 200 20.00 -13.11 -14.07
N LEU A 201 20.08 -12.13 -13.17
CA LEU A 201 19.60 -10.77 -13.40
C LEU A 201 20.74 -9.91 -13.96
N SER A 202 20.46 -9.16 -15.03
CA SER A 202 21.36 -8.13 -15.55
C SER A 202 21.30 -6.85 -14.70
N GLY A 203 22.25 -5.93 -14.89
CA GLY A 203 22.21 -4.62 -14.22
C GLY A 203 20.94 -3.81 -14.54
N ALA A 204 20.42 -3.93 -15.77
CA ALA A 204 19.15 -3.30 -16.17
C ALA A 204 17.95 -3.93 -15.44
N ASP A 205 17.96 -5.25 -15.24
CA ASP A 205 16.93 -5.95 -14.47
C ASP A 205 16.93 -5.48 -13.01
N THR A 206 18.11 -5.41 -12.38
CA THR A 206 18.25 -4.89 -11.02
C THR A 206 17.78 -3.43 -10.92
N GLY A 207 18.15 -2.57 -11.88
CA GLY A 207 17.69 -1.18 -11.92
C GLY A 207 16.18 -1.05 -12.06
N GLY A 208 15.56 -1.86 -12.92
CA GLY A 208 14.09 -1.89 -13.06
C GLY A 208 13.39 -2.39 -11.80
N LEU A 209 13.90 -3.44 -11.16
CA LEU A 209 13.38 -3.96 -9.90
C LEU A 209 13.47 -2.94 -8.76
N LEU A 210 14.56 -2.14 -8.70
CA LEU A 210 14.67 -1.02 -7.76
C LEU A 210 13.66 0.10 -8.06
N GLY A 211 13.44 0.40 -9.34
CA GLY A 211 12.39 1.34 -9.74
C GLY A 211 10.98 0.86 -9.36
N TYR A 212 10.70 -0.44 -9.54
CA TYR A 212 9.47 -1.05 -9.04
C TYR A 212 9.35 -0.94 -7.51
N LEU A 213 10.41 -1.26 -6.77
CA LEU A 213 10.44 -1.16 -5.31
C LEU A 213 10.06 0.25 -4.84
N GLY A 214 10.59 1.29 -5.48
CA GLY A 214 10.20 2.67 -5.21
C GLY A 214 8.70 2.93 -5.44
N ALA A 215 8.15 2.50 -6.57
CA ALA A 215 6.72 2.67 -6.87
C ALA A 215 5.82 1.88 -5.90
N ALA A 216 6.20 0.66 -5.53
CA ALA A 216 5.48 -0.17 -4.57
C ALA A 216 5.48 0.46 -3.16
N LEU A 217 6.62 0.96 -2.67
CA LEU A 217 6.70 1.64 -1.38
C LEU A 217 5.83 2.90 -1.32
N MET A 218 5.79 3.67 -2.42
CA MET A 218 4.92 4.84 -2.55
C MET A 218 3.44 4.46 -2.49
N MET A 219 3.05 3.40 -3.20
CA MET A 219 1.70 2.85 -3.13
C MET A 219 1.34 2.40 -1.70
N LEU A 220 2.23 1.65 -1.02
CA LEU A 220 2.02 1.22 0.36
C LEU A 220 1.88 2.40 1.32
N LEU A 221 2.67 3.47 1.15
CA LEU A 221 2.56 4.70 1.95
C LEU A 221 1.23 5.41 1.73
N PHE A 222 0.76 5.47 0.47
CA PHE A 222 -0.54 6.02 0.13
C PHE A 222 -1.67 5.26 0.84
N PHE A 223 -1.71 3.93 0.75
CA PHE A 223 -2.71 3.11 1.45
C PHE A 223 -2.60 3.24 2.97
N PHE A 224 -1.38 3.30 3.52
CA PHE A 224 -1.17 3.53 4.95
C PHE A 224 -1.80 4.85 5.41
N LEU A 225 -1.55 5.96 4.69
CA LEU A 225 -2.12 7.26 5.04
C LEU A 225 -3.63 7.33 4.82
N ALA A 226 -4.16 6.68 3.78
CA ALA A 226 -5.60 6.52 3.59
C ALA A 226 -6.21 5.79 4.80
N GLY A 227 -5.53 4.75 5.30
CA GLY A 227 -5.91 4.00 6.49
C GLY A 227 -5.96 4.89 7.72
N VAL A 228 -4.88 5.66 7.97
CA VAL A 228 -4.82 6.66 9.05
C VAL A 228 -6.02 7.61 8.98
N ARG A 229 -6.36 8.11 7.78
CA ARG A 229 -7.49 9.02 7.59
C ARG A 229 -8.83 8.37 7.93
N ILE A 230 -9.05 7.12 7.54
CA ILE A 230 -10.28 6.35 7.84
C ILE A 230 -10.37 6.04 9.33
N GLY A 231 -9.25 5.69 9.97
CA GLY A 231 -9.17 5.39 11.40
C GLY A 231 -9.64 6.55 12.30
N GLY A 232 -9.58 7.78 11.78
CA GLY A 232 -10.08 8.97 12.46
C GLY A 232 -11.60 9.21 12.41
N ASN A 233 -12.39 8.35 11.78
CA ASN A 233 -13.86 8.51 11.73
C ASN A 233 -14.52 8.13 13.08
N ARG A 234 -15.60 8.82 13.50
CA ARG A 234 -16.22 8.61 14.83
C ARG A 234 -16.90 7.24 14.99
N LYS A 235 -17.76 6.83 14.05
CA LYS A 235 -18.60 5.62 14.18
C LYS A 235 -17.82 4.34 13.85
N ARG A 236 -17.89 3.33 14.72
CA ARG A 236 -17.14 2.05 14.60
C ARG A 236 -17.52 1.26 13.34
N PHE A 237 -18.81 1.13 13.03
CA PHE A 237 -19.29 0.42 11.85
C PHE A 237 -18.85 1.11 10.55
N LYS A 238 -19.08 2.44 10.45
CA LYS A 238 -18.64 3.24 9.29
C LYS A 238 -17.12 3.16 9.07
N ARG A 239 -16.33 3.02 10.14
CA ARG A 239 -14.87 2.87 10.08
C ARG A 239 -14.45 1.62 9.32
N PHE A 240 -15.01 0.46 9.63
CA PHE A 240 -14.64 -0.81 8.99
C PHE A 240 -15.18 -0.90 7.56
N SER A 241 -16.44 -0.49 7.32
CA SER A 241 -17.02 -0.52 5.97
C SER A 241 -16.31 0.46 5.02
N SER A 242 -15.91 1.65 5.49
CA SER A 242 -15.11 2.57 4.69
C SER A 242 -13.73 2.02 4.35
N LEU A 243 -13.10 1.25 5.24
CA LEU A 243 -11.81 0.61 4.96
C LEU A 243 -11.93 -0.36 3.78
N LEU A 244 -12.90 -1.28 3.86
CA LEU A 244 -13.12 -2.26 2.79
C LEU A 244 -13.53 -1.58 1.48
N LEU A 245 -14.44 -0.60 1.54
CA LEU A 245 -14.90 0.13 0.36
C LEU A 245 -13.75 0.87 -0.35
N VAL A 246 -12.91 1.58 0.41
CA VAL A 246 -11.75 2.31 -0.14
C VAL A 246 -10.75 1.34 -0.75
N TRP A 247 -10.50 0.20 -0.10
CA TRP A 247 -9.63 -0.84 -0.65
C TRP A 247 -10.17 -1.39 -1.97
N VAL A 248 -11.44 -1.81 -2.00
CA VAL A 248 -12.07 -2.37 -3.21
C VAL A 248 -12.09 -1.33 -4.35
N LEU A 249 -12.43 -0.08 -4.04
CA LEU A 249 -12.45 1.00 -5.00
C LEU A 249 -11.08 1.22 -5.64
N LEU A 250 -10.03 1.33 -4.83
CA LEU A 250 -8.69 1.69 -5.32
C LEU A 250 -7.94 0.53 -5.98
N VAL A 251 -8.19 -0.71 -5.54
CA VAL A 251 -7.49 -1.90 -6.03
C VAL A 251 -8.19 -2.52 -7.24
N PHE A 252 -9.53 -2.53 -7.30
CA PHE A 252 -10.28 -3.17 -8.38
C PHE A 252 -11.00 -2.18 -9.29
N LEU A 253 -11.84 -1.30 -8.72
CA LEU A 253 -12.72 -0.45 -9.52
C LEU A 253 -11.95 0.61 -10.31
N VAL A 254 -10.98 1.28 -9.68
CA VAL A 254 -10.15 2.30 -10.36
C VAL A 254 -9.32 1.66 -11.47
N PRO A 255 -8.47 0.63 -11.24
CA PRO A 255 -7.76 -0.03 -12.34
C PRO A 255 -8.70 -0.60 -13.42
N GLY A 256 -9.82 -1.20 -13.02
CA GLY A 256 -10.83 -1.71 -13.95
C GLY A 256 -11.41 -0.62 -14.86
N ALA A 257 -11.83 0.52 -14.28
CA ALA A 257 -12.36 1.65 -15.04
C ALA A 257 -11.31 2.25 -16.00
N PHE A 258 -10.05 2.35 -15.56
CA PHE A 258 -8.95 2.80 -16.43
C PHE A 258 -8.73 1.85 -17.61
N ASN A 259 -8.71 0.54 -17.36
CA ASN A 259 -8.53 -0.45 -18.43
C ASN A 259 -9.71 -0.47 -19.39
N SER A 260 -10.95 -0.35 -18.91
CA SER A 260 -12.13 -0.21 -19.77
C SER A 260 -12.07 1.05 -20.64
N LEU A 261 -11.63 2.18 -20.08
CA LEU A 261 -11.45 3.42 -20.83
C LEU A 261 -10.35 3.28 -21.89
N MET A 262 -9.26 2.58 -21.57
CA MET A 262 -8.21 2.30 -22.56
C MET A 262 -8.68 1.38 -23.68
N TRP A 263 -9.49 0.38 -23.36
CA TRP A 263 -10.06 -0.53 -24.34
C TRP A 263 -10.97 0.19 -25.33
N ILE A 264 -11.86 1.08 -24.86
CA ILE A 264 -12.70 1.93 -25.73
C ILE A 264 -11.83 2.81 -26.63
N ASN A 265 -10.75 3.39 -26.10
CA ASN A 265 -9.83 4.18 -26.91
C ASN A 265 -9.05 3.31 -27.92
N ALA A 266 -8.77 2.05 -27.59
CA ALA A 266 -8.09 1.12 -28.49
C ALA A 266 -8.93 0.75 -29.71
N ASP A 267 -10.26 0.77 -29.60
CA ASP A 267 -11.16 0.55 -30.73
C ASP A 267 -11.13 1.66 -31.78
N SER A 268 -10.57 2.83 -31.43
CA SER A 268 -10.32 3.90 -32.41
C SER A 268 -9.10 3.68 -33.29
N ILE A 269 -8.24 2.70 -32.97
CA ILE A 269 -7.10 2.34 -33.81
C ILE A 269 -7.61 1.53 -35.01
N ILE A 270 -7.08 1.85 -36.20
CA ILE A 270 -7.34 1.10 -37.44
C ILE A 270 -7.24 -0.40 -37.15
N SER A 271 -8.29 -1.15 -37.49
CA SER A 271 -8.33 -2.58 -37.19
C SER A 271 -7.21 -3.32 -37.91
N GLU A 272 -6.75 -4.44 -37.34
CA GLU A 272 -5.79 -5.34 -37.97
C GLU A 272 -6.27 -5.74 -39.38
N TYR A 273 -7.54 -6.13 -39.48
CA TYR A 273 -8.18 -6.50 -40.74
C TYR A 273 -8.11 -5.37 -41.78
N GLU A 274 -8.44 -4.14 -41.41
CA GLU A 274 -8.38 -3.00 -42.33
C GLU A 274 -6.93 -2.68 -42.74
N THR A 275 -5.97 -2.84 -41.82
CA THR A 275 -4.55 -2.67 -42.10
C THR A 275 -4.06 -3.72 -43.09
N GLU A 276 -4.36 -5.00 -42.85
CA GLU A 276 -4.04 -6.11 -43.75
C GLU A 276 -4.70 -5.93 -45.12
N LEU A 277 -5.97 -5.49 -45.17
CA LEU A 277 -6.68 -5.24 -46.42
C LEU A 277 -6.05 -4.11 -47.24
N LYS A 278 -5.59 -3.03 -46.58
CA LYS A 278 -4.85 -1.95 -47.25
C LYS A 278 -3.51 -2.43 -47.80
N LYS A 279 -2.78 -3.25 -47.04
CA LYS A 279 -1.51 -3.84 -47.49
C LYS A 279 -1.71 -4.79 -48.68
N LEU A 280 -2.69 -5.69 -48.58
CA LEU A 280 -3.06 -6.61 -49.67
C LEU A 280 -3.41 -5.84 -50.93
N LYS A 281 -4.22 -4.78 -50.82
CA LYS A 281 -4.58 -3.93 -51.96
C LYS A 281 -3.35 -3.36 -52.67
N VAL A 282 -2.35 -2.85 -51.93
CA VAL A 282 -1.10 -2.34 -52.52
C VAL A 282 -0.38 -3.43 -53.32
N VAL A 283 -0.28 -4.65 -52.77
CA VAL A 283 0.35 -5.78 -53.45
C VAL A 283 -0.43 -6.21 -54.69
N THR A 284 -1.75 -6.37 -54.57
CA THR A 284 -2.60 -6.80 -55.69
C THR A 284 -2.66 -5.76 -56.81
N ASP A 285 -2.66 -4.47 -56.49
CA ASP A 285 -2.62 -3.40 -57.50
C ASP A 285 -1.29 -3.42 -58.28
N PHE A 286 -0.17 -3.68 -57.59
CA PHE A 286 1.13 -3.87 -58.23
C PHE A 286 1.16 -5.14 -59.11
N GLU A 287 0.68 -6.27 -58.61
CA GLU A 287 0.64 -7.54 -59.36
C GLU A 287 -0.22 -7.42 -60.61
N LYS A 288 -1.40 -6.80 -60.49
CA LYS A 288 -2.31 -6.55 -61.60
C LYS A 288 -1.67 -5.65 -62.66
N SER A 289 -1.13 -4.51 -62.26
CA SER A 289 -0.49 -3.58 -63.20
C SER A 289 0.77 -4.14 -63.87
N SER A 290 1.52 -5.00 -63.16
CA SER A 290 2.67 -5.71 -63.73
C SER A 290 2.24 -6.77 -64.74
N TYR A 291 1.18 -7.52 -64.43
CA TYR A 291 0.63 -8.53 -65.33
C TYR A 291 0.04 -7.92 -66.61
N GLU A 292 -0.71 -6.83 -66.48
CA GLU A 292 -1.30 -6.12 -67.63
C GLU A 292 -0.23 -5.54 -68.57
N LYS A 293 0.90 -5.07 -68.03
CA LYS A 293 1.99 -4.48 -68.83
C LYS A 293 2.91 -5.52 -69.45
N GLU A 294 3.34 -6.50 -68.66
CA GLU A 294 4.45 -7.38 -69.03
C GLU A 294 4.04 -8.85 -69.21
N GLY A 295 2.81 -9.22 -68.84
CA GLY A 295 2.28 -10.58 -68.91
C GLY A 295 2.85 -11.53 -67.85
N LYS A 296 2.81 -12.84 -68.13
CA LYS A 296 3.36 -13.87 -67.23
C LYS A 296 4.88 -13.86 -67.19
N PHE A 297 5.44 -14.23 -66.04
CA PHE A 297 6.88 -14.44 -65.88
C PHE A 297 7.38 -15.55 -66.81
N THR A 298 8.37 -15.22 -67.65
CA THR A 298 9.14 -16.16 -68.47
C THR A 298 10.63 -15.88 -68.30
N LYS A 299 11.49 -16.89 -68.51
CA LYS A 299 12.96 -16.72 -68.40
C LYS A 299 13.51 -15.62 -69.31
N GLU A 300 12.91 -15.46 -70.50
CA GLU A 300 13.27 -14.43 -71.49
C GLU A 300 13.01 -13.01 -70.99
N LYS A 301 12.05 -12.84 -70.06
CA LYS A 301 11.66 -11.55 -69.49
C LYS A 301 12.34 -11.24 -68.15
N LEU A 302 13.35 -12.00 -67.74
CA LEU A 302 13.98 -11.87 -66.43
C LEU A 302 14.44 -10.43 -66.11
N GLU A 303 15.05 -9.74 -67.08
CA GLU A 303 15.52 -8.35 -66.90
C GLU A 303 14.37 -7.35 -66.67
N ILE A 304 13.22 -7.58 -67.31
CA ILE A 304 12.01 -6.78 -67.09
C ILE A 304 11.51 -7.01 -65.66
N PHE A 305 11.46 -8.27 -65.22
CA PHE A 305 11.01 -8.61 -63.87
C PHE A 305 11.97 -8.16 -62.77
N LYS A 306 13.29 -8.13 -63.02
CA LYS A 306 14.25 -7.47 -62.12
C LYS A 306 13.88 -6.00 -61.91
N LYS A 307 13.63 -5.25 -62.99
CA LYS A 307 13.21 -3.84 -62.91
C LYS A 307 11.86 -3.68 -62.19
N LEU A 308 10.89 -4.56 -62.44
CA LEU A 308 9.61 -4.56 -61.73
C LEU A 308 9.79 -4.83 -60.23
N ALA A 309 10.63 -5.79 -59.84
CA ALA A 309 10.91 -6.10 -58.44
C ALA A 309 11.63 -4.95 -57.73
N GLU A 310 12.57 -4.28 -58.40
CA GLU A 310 13.22 -3.07 -57.88
C GLU A 310 12.22 -1.91 -57.72
N ASN A 311 11.35 -1.72 -58.70
CA ASN A 311 10.29 -0.71 -58.62
C ASN A 311 9.31 -1.00 -57.48
N TYR A 312 8.89 -2.25 -57.32
CA TYR A 312 8.07 -2.69 -56.21
C TYR A 312 8.74 -2.36 -54.88
N PHE A 313 9.99 -2.78 -54.69
CA PHE A 313 10.73 -2.56 -53.45
C PHE A 313 10.90 -1.07 -53.15
N LYS A 314 11.22 -0.28 -54.17
CA LYS A 314 11.48 1.16 -54.03
C LYS A 314 10.22 1.98 -53.77
N TYR A 315 9.08 1.61 -54.35
CA TYR A 315 7.86 2.43 -54.33
C TYR A 315 6.70 1.77 -53.59
N ASP A 316 6.24 0.60 -54.01
CA ASP A 316 5.01 0.00 -53.47
C ASP A 316 5.23 -0.66 -52.10
N TYR A 317 6.35 -1.35 -51.91
CA TYR A 317 6.70 -1.89 -50.60
C TYR A 317 6.92 -0.79 -49.55
N LYS A 318 7.44 0.38 -49.94
CA LYS A 318 7.52 1.55 -49.04
C LYS A 318 6.13 2.00 -48.56
N LYS A 319 5.08 1.89 -49.38
CA LYS A 319 3.69 2.16 -48.95
C LYS A 319 3.22 1.13 -47.92
N VAL A 320 3.57 -0.15 -48.10
CA VAL A 320 3.28 -1.21 -47.11
C VAL A 320 3.93 -0.89 -45.77
N VAL A 321 5.21 -0.51 -45.77
CA VAL A 321 5.94 -0.08 -44.56
C VAL A 321 5.31 1.17 -43.94
N GLU A 322 4.88 2.15 -44.75
CA GLU A 322 4.20 3.35 -44.24
C GLU A 322 2.88 3.01 -43.52
N ILE A 323 2.10 2.06 -44.05
CA ILE A 323 0.87 1.57 -43.41
C ILE A 323 1.19 0.97 -42.03
N GLU A 324 2.24 0.14 -41.93
CA GLU A 324 2.70 -0.46 -40.67
C GLU A 324 3.18 0.58 -39.65
N LEU A 325 3.96 1.55 -40.10
CA LEU A 325 4.43 2.65 -39.25
C LEU A 325 3.28 3.52 -38.76
N ARG A 326 2.25 3.73 -39.59
CA ARG A 326 1.03 4.44 -39.20
C ARG A 326 0.29 3.68 -38.10
N LEU A 327 0.13 2.35 -38.23
CA LEU A 327 -0.46 1.52 -37.18
C LEU A 327 0.35 1.59 -35.88
N LYS A 328 1.68 1.39 -35.96
CA LYS A 328 2.58 1.51 -34.81
C LYS A 328 2.46 2.87 -34.11
N SER A 329 2.41 3.97 -34.86
CA SER A 329 2.25 5.31 -34.30
C SER A 329 0.88 5.51 -33.61
N GLY A 330 -0.17 4.85 -34.12
CA GLY A 330 -1.48 4.79 -33.46
C GLY A 330 -1.41 4.10 -32.11
N ILE A 331 -0.75 2.94 -32.05
CA ILE A 331 -0.53 2.19 -30.81
C ILE A 331 0.34 2.98 -29.83
N GLN A 332 1.44 3.58 -30.29
CA GLN A 332 2.31 4.41 -29.45
C GLN A 332 1.52 5.55 -28.78
N ARG A 333 0.68 6.27 -29.52
CA ARG A 333 -0.18 7.34 -28.96
C ARG A 333 -1.13 6.81 -27.88
N LEU A 334 -1.69 5.63 -28.08
CA LEU A 334 -2.55 4.99 -27.09
C LEU A 334 -1.77 4.61 -25.83
N VAL A 335 -0.57 4.06 -25.98
CA VAL A 335 0.33 3.69 -24.88
C VAL A 335 0.78 4.91 -24.10
N ASP A 336 1.16 6.00 -24.78
CA ASP A 336 1.53 7.25 -24.14
C ASP A 336 0.35 7.83 -23.35
N ARG A 337 -0.86 7.76 -23.90
CA ARG A 337 -2.09 8.15 -23.20
C ARG A 337 -2.34 7.26 -21.98
N TYR A 338 -2.16 5.94 -22.10
CA TYR A 338 -2.29 5.02 -20.98
C TYR A 338 -1.31 5.35 -19.86
N PHE A 339 -0.04 5.54 -20.19
CA PHE A 339 0.98 5.93 -19.23
C PHE A 339 0.59 7.23 -18.54
N ASN A 340 0.20 8.27 -19.28
CA ASN A 340 -0.18 9.57 -18.72
C ASN A 340 -1.44 9.52 -17.85
N LEU A 341 -2.37 8.61 -18.13
CA LEU A 341 -3.53 8.38 -17.28
C LEU A 341 -3.16 7.56 -16.04
N SER A 342 -2.32 6.55 -16.19
CA SER A 342 -1.95 5.63 -15.10
C SER A 342 -1.23 6.32 -13.94
N VAL A 343 -0.51 7.43 -14.19
CA VAL A 343 0.17 8.18 -13.14
C VAL A 343 -0.77 8.87 -12.15
N ILE A 344 -2.05 9.01 -12.49
CA ILE A 344 -3.04 9.71 -11.66
C ILE A 344 -3.28 8.95 -10.35
N PHE A 345 -3.29 7.62 -10.37
CA PHE A 345 -3.52 6.81 -9.18
C PHE A 345 -2.33 5.88 -8.87
N PRO A 346 -1.95 5.73 -7.59
CA PRO A 346 -0.83 4.87 -7.20
C PRO A 346 -0.96 3.42 -7.64
N THR A 347 -2.18 2.87 -7.67
CA THR A 347 -2.44 1.47 -8.06
C THR A 347 -2.30 1.24 -9.56
N THR A 348 -2.83 2.14 -10.39
CA THR A 348 -2.62 2.07 -11.85
C THR A 348 -1.16 2.30 -12.21
N PHE A 349 -0.50 3.25 -11.55
CA PHE A 349 0.93 3.50 -11.76
C PHE A 349 1.77 2.29 -11.38
N HIS A 350 1.47 1.65 -10.24
CA HIS A 350 2.11 0.41 -9.81
C HIS A 350 1.99 -0.68 -10.90
N ASN A 351 0.78 -0.85 -11.45
CA ASN A 351 0.53 -1.86 -12.48
C ASN A 351 1.34 -1.65 -13.75
N VAL A 352 1.42 -0.40 -14.21
CA VAL A 352 2.25 -0.04 -15.37
C VAL A 352 3.72 -0.31 -15.09
N VAL A 353 4.24 0.14 -13.95
CA VAL A 353 5.65 -0.02 -13.62
C VAL A 353 6.06 -1.47 -13.59
N TYR A 354 5.30 -2.36 -12.92
CA TYR A 354 5.71 -3.76 -12.84
C TYR A 354 5.62 -4.47 -14.20
N THR A 355 4.63 -4.12 -15.03
CA THR A 355 4.46 -4.71 -16.36
C THR A 355 5.65 -4.36 -17.27
N GLU A 356 6.08 -3.09 -17.26
CA GLU A 356 7.28 -2.65 -17.98
C GLU A 356 8.57 -3.29 -17.43
N VAL A 357 8.69 -3.42 -16.11
CA VAL A 357 9.85 -4.03 -15.47
C VAL A 357 10.00 -5.51 -15.83
N CYS A 358 8.89 -6.23 -16.03
CA CYS A 358 8.88 -7.63 -16.48
C CYS A 358 9.21 -7.81 -17.97
N SER A 359 9.52 -6.74 -18.69
CA SER A 359 9.64 -6.71 -20.13
C SER A 359 8.37 -7.09 -20.91
N CYS A 360 7.24 -7.28 -20.23
CA CYS A 360 5.95 -7.61 -20.84
C CYS A 360 5.09 -6.37 -21.08
N GLY A 361 5.65 -5.19 -20.82
CA GLY A 361 5.02 -3.91 -21.04
C GLY A 361 5.00 -3.49 -22.51
N TYR A 362 4.26 -2.42 -22.77
CA TYR A 362 3.97 -1.92 -24.10
C TYR A 362 5.22 -1.41 -24.82
N ILE A 363 6.21 -0.89 -24.09
CA ILE A 363 7.44 -0.36 -24.71
C ILE A 363 8.19 -1.47 -25.45
N ASN A 364 8.34 -2.64 -24.82
CA ASN A 364 9.03 -3.76 -25.46
C ASN A 364 8.23 -4.38 -26.59
N HIS A 365 6.90 -4.39 -26.49
CA HIS A 365 6.03 -4.78 -27.59
C HIS A 365 6.19 -3.87 -28.80
N LEU A 366 6.23 -2.55 -28.60
CA LEU A 366 6.43 -1.57 -29.68
C LEU A 366 7.82 -1.66 -30.31
N LYS A 367 8.85 -1.97 -29.51
CA LYS A 367 10.20 -2.24 -30.03
C LYS A 367 10.29 -3.56 -30.78
N PHE A 368 9.63 -4.60 -30.31
CA PHE A 368 9.53 -5.86 -31.05
C PHE A 368 8.78 -5.66 -32.37
N TYR A 369 7.72 -4.84 -32.38
CA TYR A 369 7.02 -4.47 -33.62
C TYR A 369 7.95 -3.80 -34.61
N GLN A 370 8.72 -2.80 -34.17
CA GLN A 370 9.71 -2.14 -35.02
C GLN A 370 10.76 -3.14 -35.53
N TYR A 371 11.28 -3.99 -34.65
CA TYR A 371 12.24 -5.04 -35.01
C TYR A 371 11.70 -5.94 -36.12
N CYS A 372 10.41 -6.30 -36.06
CA CYS A 372 9.77 -7.10 -37.08
C CYS A 372 9.62 -6.35 -38.42
N ILE A 373 9.29 -5.05 -38.40
CA ILE A 373 9.28 -4.22 -39.62
C ILE A 373 10.67 -4.17 -40.25
N ASP A 374 11.71 -3.88 -39.46
CA ASP A 374 13.08 -3.75 -39.95
C ASP A 374 13.59 -5.08 -40.55
N LYS A 375 13.30 -6.20 -39.87
CA LYS A 375 13.63 -7.54 -40.39
C LYS A 375 12.80 -7.91 -41.61
N HIS A 376 11.54 -7.47 -41.71
CA HIS A 376 10.69 -7.70 -42.89
C HIS A 376 11.26 -6.99 -44.11
N GLU A 377 11.66 -5.72 -43.98
CA GLU A 377 12.26 -4.95 -45.09
C GLU A 377 13.55 -5.60 -45.59
N GLY A 378 14.44 -5.98 -44.66
CA GLY A 378 15.66 -6.71 -45.01
C GLY A 378 15.37 -8.05 -45.69
N TYR A 379 14.34 -8.77 -45.22
CA TYR A 379 13.97 -10.07 -45.77
C TYR A 379 13.38 -9.95 -47.18
N VAL A 380 12.51 -8.97 -47.44
CA VAL A 380 11.96 -8.74 -48.79
C VAL A 380 13.09 -8.39 -49.77
N ARG A 381 14.04 -7.54 -49.36
CA ARG A 381 15.21 -7.25 -50.21
C ARG A 381 16.05 -8.49 -50.50
N PHE A 382 16.31 -9.28 -49.46
CA PHE A 382 17.05 -10.53 -49.58
C PHE A 382 16.35 -11.52 -50.52
N TRP A 383 15.03 -11.66 -50.38
CA TRP A 383 14.20 -12.52 -51.23
C TRP A 383 14.23 -12.08 -52.69
N ILE A 384 14.09 -10.77 -52.98
CA ILE A 384 14.20 -10.22 -54.34
C ILE A 384 15.57 -10.55 -54.95
N ASN A 385 16.65 -10.31 -54.20
CA ASN A 385 18.00 -10.63 -54.65
C ASN A 385 18.14 -12.13 -54.98
N ARG A 386 17.53 -13.01 -54.19
CA ARG A 386 17.62 -14.45 -54.37
C ARG A 386 16.80 -14.98 -55.53
N VAL A 387 15.59 -14.46 -55.72
CA VAL A 387 14.68 -14.93 -56.77
C VAL A 387 15.05 -14.38 -58.14
N PHE A 388 15.48 -13.11 -58.22
CA PHE A 388 15.67 -12.43 -59.50
C PHE A 388 17.13 -12.27 -59.93
N TYR A 389 18.10 -12.28 -59.00
CA TYR A 389 19.51 -11.98 -59.31
C TYR A 389 20.48 -13.15 -59.07
N HIS A 390 20.07 -14.18 -58.34
CA HIS A 390 20.87 -15.36 -58.04
C HIS A 390 20.10 -16.63 -58.41
N ASP A 391 20.74 -17.79 -58.26
CA ASP A 391 20.05 -19.06 -58.38
C ASP A 391 19.04 -19.24 -57.21
N PRO A 392 17.73 -19.35 -57.48
CA PRO A 392 16.71 -19.55 -56.44
C PRO A 392 16.81 -20.92 -55.74
N HIS A 393 17.67 -21.82 -56.23
CA HIS A 393 17.99 -23.10 -55.60
C HIS A 393 19.25 -23.03 -54.70
N ASP A 394 20.04 -21.95 -54.76
CA ASP A 394 21.13 -21.67 -53.80
C ASP A 394 20.55 -21.15 -52.48
N MET A 395 20.09 -22.10 -51.66
CA MET A 395 19.43 -21.84 -50.38
C MET A 395 20.40 -21.28 -49.35
N LYS A 396 20.27 -19.98 -49.06
CA LYS A 396 20.98 -19.28 -47.98
C LYS A 396 19.99 -18.69 -46.97
N SER A 397 20.27 -18.88 -45.69
CA SER A 397 19.44 -18.32 -44.61
C SER A 397 19.58 -16.79 -44.55
N PHE A 398 18.45 -16.11 -44.44
CA PHE A 398 18.41 -14.67 -44.13
C PHE A 398 18.80 -14.40 -42.67
N ILE A 399 18.33 -15.25 -41.75
CA ILE A 399 18.63 -15.16 -40.32
C ILE A 399 20.01 -15.76 -40.06
N ARG A 400 20.85 -15.03 -39.32
CA ARG A 400 22.15 -15.53 -38.86
C ARG A 400 22.16 -15.62 -37.35
N GLY A 401 22.54 -16.79 -36.81
CA GLY A 401 22.61 -17.02 -35.37
C GLY A 401 21.29 -16.70 -34.66
N ASP A 402 21.35 -15.77 -33.71
CA ASP A 402 20.22 -15.36 -32.85
C ASP A 402 19.34 -14.26 -33.45
N ASP A 403 19.50 -13.90 -34.73
CA ASP A 403 18.73 -12.84 -35.38
C ASP A 403 17.20 -13.08 -35.39
N ASN A 404 16.73 -14.29 -35.13
CA ASN A 404 15.31 -14.60 -34.98
C ASN A 404 14.79 -14.46 -33.54
N LEU A 405 15.67 -14.18 -32.57
CA LEU A 405 15.33 -14.02 -31.17
C LEU A 405 15.37 -12.53 -30.79
N TYR A 406 14.22 -11.96 -30.44
CA TYR A 406 14.16 -10.63 -29.85
C TYR A 406 14.24 -10.74 -28.33
N ARG A 407 15.37 -10.31 -27.75
CA ARG A 407 15.57 -10.30 -26.29
C ARG A 407 15.10 -8.97 -25.71
N ALA A 408 13.99 -9.00 -24.97
CA ALA A 408 13.38 -7.82 -24.38
C ALA A 408 14.09 -7.42 -23.07
N GLY A 409 14.52 -6.16 -22.98
CA GLY A 409 15.18 -5.62 -21.79
C GLY A 409 14.21 -4.96 -20.81
N THR A 410 14.48 -5.11 -19.51
CA THR A 410 13.71 -4.45 -18.45
C THR A 410 13.84 -2.93 -18.54
N ARG A 411 12.71 -2.22 -18.40
CA ARG A 411 12.65 -0.76 -18.43
C ARG A 411 11.59 -0.22 -17.48
N LEU A 412 11.69 1.07 -17.18
CA LEU A 412 10.65 1.85 -16.51
C LEU A 412 9.82 2.60 -17.58
N PRO A 413 8.54 2.91 -17.30
CA PRO A 413 7.73 3.72 -18.20
C PRO A 413 8.35 5.11 -18.38
N GLY A 414 8.19 5.70 -19.57
CA GLY A 414 8.82 6.99 -19.90
C GLY A 414 8.43 8.14 -18.97
N ASN A 415 7.26 8.05 -18.33
CA ASN A 415 6.75 9.03 -17.38
C ASN A 415 6.91 8.59 -15.90
N TYR A 416 7.83 7.67 -15.61
CA TYR A 416 8.06 7.15 -14.26
C TYR A 416 8.26 8.26 -13.22
N LEU A 417 9.12 9.24 -13.51
CA LEU A 417 9.37 10.36 -12.59
C LEU A 417 8.11 11.20 -12.34
N THR A 418 7.33 11.48 -13.39
CA THR A 418 6.04 12.17 -13.27
C THR A 418 5.09 11.40 -12.36
N GLY A 419 5.02 10.07 -12.50
CA GLY A 419 4.22 9.21 -11.61
C GLY A 419 4.68 9.25 -10.16
N ILE A 420 5.99 9.27 -9.90
CA ILE A 420 6.51 9.44 -8.54
C ILE A 420 6.09 10.80 -7.96
N LEU A 421 6.20 11.89 -8.73
CA LEU A 421 5.81 13.24 -8.28
C LEU A 421 4.31 13.35 -7.99
N VAL A 422 3.45 12.81 -8.86
CA VAL A 422 1.99 12.80 -8.65
C VAL A 422 1.63 11.97 -7.42
N ASN A 423 2.27 10.81 -7.22
CA ASN A 423 2.06 10.00 -6.02
C ASN A 423 2.55 10.70 -4.74
N LEU A 424 3.67 11.44 -4.80
CA LEU A 424 4.12 12.27 -3.68
C LEU A 424 3.09 13.35 -3.34
N ALA A 425 2.47 13.98 -4.35
CA ALA A 425 1.40 14.95 -4.14
C ALA A 425 0.18 14.32 -3.43
N TRP A 426 -0.25 13.12 -3.84
CA TRP A 426 -1.30 12.37 -3.14
C TRP A 426 -0.95 12.06 -1.69
N ILE A 427 0.28 11.60 -1.45
CA ILE A 427 0.79 11.28 -0.12
C ILE A 427 0.82 12.54 0.76
N LEU A 428 1.29 13.67 0.22
CA LEU A 428 1.30 14.95 0.93
C LEU A 428 -0.12 15.40 1.27
N LEU A 429 -1.05 15.32 0.31
CA LEU A 429 -2.46 15.65 0.52
C LEU A 429 -3.08 14.78 1.63
N LEU A 430 -2.93 13.45 1.54
CA LEU A 430 -3.44 12.53 2.55
C LEU A 430 -2.78 12.74 3.92
N TYR A 431 -1.48 13.07 3.94
CA TYR A 431 -0.76 13.39 5.17
C TYR A 431 -1.33 14.64 5.83
N VAL A 432 -1.53 15.72 5.07
CA VAL A 432 -2.15 16.97 5.56
C VAL A 432 -3.57 16.71 6.05
N LEU A 433 -4.41 16.03 5.25
CA LEU A 433 -5.79 15.70 5.64
C LEU A 433 -5.83 14.84 6.91
N SER A 434 -4.93 13.85 7.01
CA SER A 434 -4.78 13.00 8.19
C SER A 434 -4.30 13.80 9.41
N TYR A 435 -3.39 14.75 9.22
CA TYR A 435 -2.88 15.60 10.28
C TYR A 435 -3.95 16.58 10.79
N VAL A 436 -4.69 17.24 9.91
CA VAL A 436 -5.81 18.11 10.26
C VAL A 436 -6.87 17.33 11.03
N ARG A 437 -7.27 16.15 10.53
CA ARG A 437 -8.26 15.31 11.22
C ARG A 437 -7.77 14.87 12.60
N PHE A 438 -6.51 14.48 12.70
CA PHE A 438 -5.89 14.10 13.97
C PHE A 438 -5.83 15.26 14.97
N LYS A 439 -5.43 16.46 14.53
CA LYS A 439 -5.46 17.66 15.37
C LYS A 439 -6.88 17.91 15.89
N GLY A 440 -7.87 17.75 15.01
CA GLY A 440 -9.28 17.79 15.37
C GLY A 440 -9.65 16.75 16.44
N LEU A 441 -9.22 15.49 16.29
CA LEU A 441 -9.57 14.39 17.22
C LEU A 441 -8.99 14.55 18.63
N LEU A 442 -7.79 15.10 18.77
CA LEU A 442 -7.18 15.33 20.08
C LEU A 442 -7.81 16.49 20.83
N VAL A 443 -8.28 17.47 20.06
CA VAL A 443 -8.83 18.73 20.53
C VAL A 443 -10.37 18.70 20.54
N GLU A 444 -10.94 17.59 20.09
CA GLU A 444 -12.37 17.37 20.01
C GLU A 444 -12.94 17.27 21.41
N ILE A 445 -13.81 18.22 21.72
CA ILE A 445 -14.68 18.17 22.88
C ILE A 445 -15.92 17.37 22.48
N SER A 446 -16.35 16.44 23.32
CA SER A 446 -17.59 15.71 23.06
C SER A 446 -18.79 16.65 22.90
N ASP A 447 -19.71 16.32 22.00
CA ASP A 447 -20.94 17.07 21.71
C ASP A 447 -21.99 16.94 22.84
N ASP A 448 -21.55 16.78 24.09
CA ASP A 448 -22.42 16.63 25.26
C ASP A 448 -23.10 17.98 25.59
N LYS A 449 -24.20 17.93 26.36
CA LYS A 449 -24.90 19.14 26.83
C LYS A 449 -23.90 20.14 27.45
N PRO A 450 -24.06 21.46 27.19
CA PRO A 450 -23.19 22.50 27.72
C PRO A 450 -23.07 22.42 29.24
N LEU A 451 -21.87 22.69 29.78
CA LEU A 451 -21.65 22.75 31.23
C LEU A 451 -22.59 23.76 31.87
N LYS A 452 -23.23 23.39 32.99
CA LYS A 452 -24.05 24.32 33.79
C LYS A 452 -23.13 25.34 34.46
N ASP A 453 -23.63 26.53 34.76
CA ASP A 453 -22.81 27.61 35.35
C ASP A 453 -22.09 27.19 36.64
N LYS A 454 -22.78 26.42 37.50
CA LYS A 454 -22.21 25.85 38.73
C LYS A 454 -21.03 24.89 38.50
N ASP A 455 -20.93 24.29 37.30
CA ASP A 455 -19.86 23.35 36.96
C ASP A 455 -18.67 24.04 36.29
N ARG A 456 -18.75 25.35 36.04
CA ARG A 456 -17.73 26.14 35.31
C ARG A 456 -16.55 26.55 36.15
N GLU A 457 -16.61 26.43 37.47
CA GLU A 457 -15.46 26.68 38.34
C GLU A 457 -15.00 25.36 38.98
N LEU A 458 -13.68 25.14 39.00
CA LEU A 458 -13.06 24.04 39.72
C LEU A 458 -11.83 24.57 40.44
N GLU A 459 -11.84 24.48 41.76
CA GLU A 459 -10.66 24.67 42.58
C GLU A 459 -10.04 23.32 42.94
N VAL A 460 -8.75 23.18 42.66
CA VAL A 460 -7.97 21.97 42.96
C VAL A 460 -6.80 22.38 43.83
N LYS A 461 -6.62 21.78 45.00
CA LYS A 461 -5.41 22.04 45.80
C LYS A 461 -4.34 21.00 45.50
N LYS A 462 -3.08 21.43 45.59
CA LYS A 462 -1.95 20.54 45.35
C LYS A 462 -1.82 19.49 46.44
N GLY A 463 -1.57 18.25 46.04
CA GLY A 463 -1.45 17.13 46.98
C GLY A 463 -2.79 16.67 47.57
N GLU A 464 -3.91 17.05 46.97
CA GLU A 464 -5.23 16.56 47.35
C GLU A 464 -5.79 15.56 46.32
N ILE A 465 -6.70 14.71 46.80
CA ILE A 465 -7.48 13.79 46.00
C ILE A 465 -8.86 14.40 45.77
N ASN A 466 -9.14 14.73 44.52
CA ASN A 466 -10.35 15.41 44.09
C ASN A 466 -11.22 14.42 43.32
N VAL A 467 -12.27 13.90 43.96
CA VAL A 467 -13.23 13.01 43.30
C VAL A 467 -14.38 13.86 42.75
N LEU A 468 -14.58 13.79 41.43
CA LEU A 468 -15.58 14.57 40.71
C LEU A 468 -16.59 13.64 40.05
N TYR A 469 -17.85 13.75 40.48
CA TYR A 469 -18.95 13.03 39.84
C TYR A 469 -19.36 13.71 38.55
N THR A 470 -19.07 13.06 37.42
CA THR A 470 -19.51 13.55 36.11
C THR A 470 -19.61 12.42 35.09
N LEU A 471 -20.77 12.34 34.47
CA LEU A 471 -21.01 11.53 33.28
C LEU A 471 -20.64 12.28 31.99
N ARG A 472 -20.38 13.59 32.09
CA ARG A 472 -20.18 14.47 30.95
C ARG A 472 -18.73 14.40 30.48
N THR A 473 -18.50 13.83 29.31
CA THR A 473 -17.18 13.69 28.70
C THR A 473 -16.59 15.03 28.25
N ILE A 474 -17.43 16.03 27.96
CA ILE A 474 -17.00 17.43 27.76
C ILE A 474 -16.15 17.95 28.91
N PHE A 475 -16.49 17.57 30.16
CA PHE A 475 -15.77 18.01 31.34
C PHE A 475 -14.35 17.43 31.38
N ARG A 476 -14.22 16.13 31.14
CA ARG A 476 -12.93 15.44 30.97
C ARG A 476 -12.08 16.10 29.88
N ASP A 477 -12.68 16.35 28.72
CA ASP A 477 -11.97 16.90 27.58
C ASP A 477 -11.44 18.32 27.89
N GLN A 478 -12.25 19.18 28.54
CA GLN A 478 -11.79 20.50 28.97
C GLN A 478 -10.65 20.43 29.99
N LEU A 479 -10.71 19.54 30.98
CA LEU A 479 -9.61 19.33 31.93
C LEU A 479 -8.33 18.88 31.23
N TYR A 480 -8.43 17.86 30.37
CA TYR A 480 -7.29 17.38 29.59
C TYR A 480 -6.69 18.51 28.75
N LEU A 481 -7.52 19.31 28.08
CA LEU A 481 -7.06 20.42 27.25
C LEU A 481 -6.37 21.52 28.05
N LYS A 482 -6.89 21.85 29.23
CA LYS A 482 -6.28 22.84 30.13
C LYS A 482 -4.95 22.35 30.67
N PHE A 483 -4.91 21.15 31.23
CA PHE A 483 -3.67 20.61 31.80
C PHE A 483 -2.61 20.29 30.75
N SER A 484 -3.01 19.91 29.53
CA SER A 484 -2.08 19.66 28.43
C SER A 484 -1.65 20.92 27.66
N GLY A 485 -2.15 22.10 28.01
CA GLY A 485 -1.80 23.36 27.36
C GLY A 485 -2.32 23.47 25.91
N GLN A 486 -3.52 22.97 25.64
CA GLN A 486 -4.07 22.84 24.27
C GLN A 486 -5.33 23.69 24.04
N VAL A 487 -5.71 24.56 24.96
CA VAL A 487 -6.92 25.40 24.84
C VAL A 487 -6.86 26.31 23.61
N SER A 488 -5.76 27.02 23.38
CA SER A 488 -5.54 27.84 22.16
C SER A 488 -5.72 27.11 20.83
N ARG A 489 -5.75 25.77 20.82
CA ARG A 489 -5.95 25.00 19.57
C ARG A 489 -7.41 24.89 19.17
N ILE A 490 -8.34 25.26 20.05
CA ILE A 490 -9.77 25.29 19.78
C ILE A 490 -10.13 26.63 19.16
N LYS A 491 -10.55 26.58 17.88
CA LYS A 491 -10.92 27.78 17.12
C LYS A 491 -12.32 28.31 17.44
N LYS A 492 -13.22 27.44 17.92
CA LYS A 492 -14.61 27.83 18.21
C LYS A 492 -14.76 28.07 19.71
N PRO A 493 -15.20 29.27 20.14
CA PRO A 493 -15.56 29.45 21.53
C PRO A 493 -16.63 28.42 21.90
N LEU A 494 -16.47 27.79 23.07
CA LEU A 494 -17.49 26.91 23.61
C LEU A 494 -18.70 27.76 23.99
N GLU A 495 -19.89 27.42 23.49
CA GLU A 495 -21.15 28.06 23.92
C GLU A 495 -21.34 27.95 25.44
N SER A 496 -20.81 26.88 26.04
CA SER A 496 -20.79 26.65 27.48
C SER A 496 -19.73 27.43 28.26
N GLY A 497 -18.91 28.26 27.60
CA GLY A 497 -17.72 28.81 28.20
C GLY A 497 -16.66 27.75 28.52
N TRP A 498 -15.50 28.23 28.99
CA TRP A 498 -14.41 27.36 29.44
C TRP A 498 -14.48 27.15 30.94
N LEU A 499 -14.18 25.92 31.39
CA LEU A 499 -13.98 25.60 32.81
C LEU A 499 -12.89 26.51 33.41
N LYS A 500 -13.23 27.44 34.27
CA LYS A 500 -12.30 28.19 35.09
C LYS A 500 -11.70 27.24 36.11
N LEU A 501 -10.38 27.09 36.05
CA LEU A 501 -9.66 26.08 36.80
C LEU A 501 -8.61 26.80 37.64
N THR A 502 -8.76 26.77 38.96
CA THR A 502 -7.80 27.33 39.90
C THR A 502 -7.06 26.20 40.60
N MET A 503 -5.74 26.28 40.63
CA MET A 503 -4.89 25.39 41.40
C MET A 503 -4.04 26.19 42.38
N ASP A 504 -4.18 25.91 43.68
CA ASP A 504 -3.58 26.69 44.76
C ASP A 504 -3.84 28.21 44.60
N LYS A 505 -5.10 28.58 44.37
CA LYS A 505 -5.56 29.96 44.10
C LYS A 505 -4.98 30.63 42.85
N ARG A 506 -4.20 29.91 42.03
CA ARG A 506 -3.70 30.41 40.74
C ARG A 506 -4.53 29.84 39.59
N GLU A 507 -5.01 30.68 38.71
CA GLU A 507 -5.74 30.21 37.53
C GLU A 507 -4.78 29.48 36.56
N ILE A 508 -5.13 28.25 36.20
CA ILE A 508 -4.44 27.50 35.16
C ILE A 508 -4.89 28.03 33.81
N LYS A 509 -4.02 28.84 33.21
CA LYS A 509 -4.14 29.26 31.82
C LYS A 509 -4.05 28.03 30.92
N GLY A 510 -5.04 27.84 30.06
CA GLY A 510 -5.13 26.67 29.20
C GLY A 510 -4.08 26.57 28.08
N ASP A 511 -3.20 27.56 27.97
CA ASP A 511 -2.18 27.66 26.92
C ASP A 511 -0.80 27.15 27.35
N GLN A 512 -0.62 26.86 28.63
CA GLN A 512 0.62 26.31 29.17
C GLN A 512 0.35 24.93 29.74
N ALA A 513 1.14 23.93 29.33
CA ALA A 513 1.02 22.58 29.84
C ALA A 513 1.49 22.54 31.30
N VAL A 514 0.71 21.90 32.17
CA VAL A 514 1.08 21.70 33.56
C VAL A 514 2.17 20.63 33.64
N GLN A 515 3.30 20.99 34.26
CA GLN A 515 4.45 20.10 34.37
C GLN A 515 4.10 18.85 35.18
N GLY A 516 4.42 17.67 34.65
CA GLY A 516 4.12 16.40 35.30
C GLY A 516 2.64 15.99 35.24
N PHE A 517 1.85 16.58 34.34
CA PHE A 517 0.49 16.14 34.06
C PHE A 517 0.47 14.76 33.37
N ILE A 518 -0.30 13.83 33.95
CA ILE A 518 -0.52 12.50 33.39
C ILE A 518 -2.02 12.24 33.28
N TYR A 519 -2.47 11.90 32.08
CA TYR A 519 -3.83 11.47 31.80
C TYR A 519 -3.88 9.95 31.75
N VAL A 520 -4.68 9.31 32.61
CA VAL A 520 -4.88 7.86 32.62
C VAL A 520 -6.24 7.55 32.00
N CYS A 521 -6.20 6.93 30.82
CA CYS A 521 -7.40 6.56 30.09
C CYS A 521 -8.15 5.39 30.75
N HIS A 522 -9.39 5.16 30.31
CA HIS A 522 -10.16 4.00 30.74
C HIS A 522 -9.45 2.69 30.34
N PRO A 523 -9.50 1.60 31.14
CA PRO A 523 -8.89 0.32 30.76
C PRO A 523 -9.39 -0.25 29.41
N HIS A 524 -10.65 0.01 29.06
CA HIS A 524 -11.22 -0.35 27.74
C HIS A 524 -10.74 0.51 26.57
N ASP A 525 -10.12 1.67 26.82
CA ASP A 525 -9.54 2.50 25.75
C ASP A 525 -8.14 2.06 25.34
N ILE A 526 -7.54 1.14 26.11
CA ILE A 526 -6.24 0.54 25.79
C ILE A 526 -6.41 -0.40 24.59
N PRO A 527 -5.48 -0.41 23.62
CA PRO A 527 -5.60 -1.30 22.46
C PRO A 527 -5.79 -2.77 22.83
N ASP A 528 -6.85 -3.38 22.31
CA ASP A 528 -7.21 -4.79 22.51
C ASP A 528 -6.03 -5.75 22.23
N ASP A 529 -5.20 -5.42 21.25
CA ASP A 529 -4.04 -6.20 20.81
C ASP A 529 -2.79 -6.04 21.68
N LEU A 530 -2.81 -5.13 22.66
CA LEU A 530 -1.69 -4.89 23.56
C LEU A 530 -1.65 -5.93 24.68
N ARG A 531 -0.45 -6.41 25.07
CA ARG A 531 -0.29 -7.26 26.26
C ARG A 531 0.01 -6.42 27.50
N GLY A 532 -0.45 -6.90 28.66
CA GLY A 532 -0.17 -6.24 29.95
C GLY A 532 1.31 -5.96 30.17
N ILE A 533 2.17 -6.97 29.91
CA ILE A 533 3.62 -6.82 30.06
C ILE A 533 4.24 -5.77 29.14
N ASP A 534 3.66 -5.54 27.96
CA ASP A 534 4.19 -4.59 26.99
C ASP A 534 3.82 -3.15 27.35
N LEU A 535 2.66 -2.96 27.99
CA LEU A 535 2.27 -1.68 28.59
C LEU A 535 3.12 -1.36 29.82
N VAL A 536 3.29 -2.31 30.74
CA VAL A 536 4.13 -2.15 31.95
C VAL A 536 5.57 -1.84 31.55
N ASN A 537 6.16 -2.61 30.63
CA ASN A 537 7.50 -2.32 30.14
C ASN A 537 7.62 -0.94 29.48
N TYR A 538 6.61 -0.53 28.72
CA TYR A 538 6.59 0.81 28.12
C TYR A 538 6.63 1.90 29.20
N VAL A 539 5.78 1.80 30.24
CA VAL A 539 5.77 2.74 31.36
C VAL A 539 7.10 2.74 32.11
N LEU A 540 7.69 1.57 32.35
CA LEU A 540 8.96 1.47 33.07
C LEU A 540 10.14 2.05 32.27
N VAL A 541 10.24 1.74 30.96
CA VAL A 541 11.32 2.29 30.13
C VAL A 541 11.14 3.80 29.95
N SER A 542 9.91 4.27 29.80
CA SER A 542 9.66 5.71 29.67
C SER A 542 9.95 6.50 30.93
N ASN A 543 9.78 5.90 32.11
CA ASN A 543 10.14 6.51 33.39
C ASN A 543 11.62 6.27 33.78
N ASN A 544 12.44 5.77 32.84
CA ASN A 544 13.88 5.52 33.00
C ASN A 544 14.25 4.56 34.16
N TYR A 545 13.40 3.57 34.47
CA TYR A 545 13.77 2.52 35.42
C TYR A 545 14.88 1.62 34.86
N SER A 546 15.87 1.28 35.70
CA SER A 546 16.99 0.39 35.35
C SER A 546 16.50 -1.03 35.01
N LYS A 547 17.35 -1.84 34.35
CA LYS A 547 16.98 -3.24 34.02
C LYS A 547 16.67 -4.08 35.28
N LYS A 548 17.39 -3.83 36.39
CA LYS A 548 17.21 -4.54 37.66
C LYS A 548 15.89 -4.15 38.34
N GLU A 549 15.61 -2.86 38.44
CA GLU A 549 14.33 -2.36 39.00
C GLU A 549 13.14 -2.88 38.19
N ARG A 550 13.27 -2.89 36.85
CA ARG A 550 12.22 -3.42 35.97
C ARG A 550 11.89 -4.88 36.26
N ALA A 551 12.90 -5.72 36.45
CA ALA A 551 12.69 -7.13 36.76
C ALA A 551 11.95 -7.30 38.10
N GLY A 552 12.37 -6.56 39.13
CA GLY A 552 11.71 -6.57 40.43
C GLY A 552 10.25 -6.11 40.35
N ILE A 553 9.97 -5.00 39.67
CA ILE A 553 8.59 -4.49 39.52
C ILE A 553 7.73 -5.48 38.73
N ILE A 554 8.23 -6.03 37.61
CA ILE A 554 7.46 -6.98 36.79
C ILE A 554 7.12 -8.25 37.58
N SER A 555 7.99 -8.70 38.49
CA SER A 555 7.71 -9.86 39.35
C SER A 555 6.57 -9.65 40.36
N GLN A 556 6.18 -8.40 40.63
CA GLN A 556 5.04 -8.08 41.50
C GLN A 556 3.70 -8.21 40.78
N PHE A 557 3.70 -8.22 39.44
CA PHE A 557 2.48 -8.42 38.65
C PHE A 557 2.16 -9.90 38.51
N ASN A 558 0.86 -10.23 38.44
CA ASN A 558 0.43 -11.59 38.17
C ASN A 558 0.96 -12.06 36.78
N PRO A 559 1.81 -13.10 36.72
CA PRO A 559 2.46 -13.53 35.49
C PRO A 559 1.46 -14.06 34.45
N LYS A 560 0.29 -14.56 34.87
CA LYS A 560 -0.77 -14.98 33.96
C LYS A 560 -1.39 -13.77 33.25
N LEU A 561 -1.70 -12.70 33.99
CA LEU A 561 -2.23 -11.46 33.43
C LEU A 561 -1.24 -10.81 32.46
N MET A 562 0.04 -10.76 32.83
CA MET A 562 1.08 -10.15 32.02
C MET A 562 1.23 -10.77 30.62
N LYS A 563 0.84 -12.05 30.44
CA LYS A 563 0.87 -12.75 29.15
C LYS A 563 -0.37 -12.53 28.29
N LYS A 564 -1.52 -12.16 28.88
CA LYS A 564 -2.78 -11.91 28.16
C LYS A 564 -2.71 -10.60 27.36
N THR A 565 -3.45 -10.55 26.25
CA THR A 565 -3.79 -9.28 25.60
C THR A 565 -4.96 -8.62 26.32
N PHE A 566 -5.13 -7.30 26.19
CA PHE A 566 -6.28 -6.61 26.78
C PHE A 566 -7.61 -7.17 26.26
N GLU A 567 -7.67 -7.64 25.00
CA GLU A 567 -8.83 -8.38 24.46
C GLU A 567 -9.22 -9.60 25.31
N GLN A 568 -8.23 -10.33 25.82
CA GLN A 568 -8.38 -11.58 26.59
C GLN A 568 -8.58 -11.35 28.09
N MET A 569 -8.46 -10.10 28.55
CA MET A 569 -8.59 -9.75 29.95
C MET A 569 -10.04 -9.41 30.28
N GLU A 570 -10.52 -9.97 31.39
CA GLU A 570 -11.78 -9.55 32.01
C GLU A 570 -11.68 -8.09 32.47
N PRO A 571 -12.79 -7.35 32.62
CA PRO A 571 -12.77 -5.94 33.02
C PRO A 571 -11.94 -5.67 34.29
N GLY A 572 -12.07 -6.52 35.32
CA GLY A 572 -11.27 -6.43 36.55
C GLY A 572 -9.77 -6.65 36.33
N GLU A 573 -9.41 -7.60 35.46
CA GLU A 573 -7.99 -7.84 35.11
C GLU A 573 -7.38 -6.65 34.37
N ARG A 574 -8.14 -6.00 33.47
CA ARG A 574 -7.69 -4.78 32.78
C ARG A 574 -7.47 -3.64 33.77
N PHE A 575 -8.40 -3.49 34.72
CA PHE A 575 -8.30 -2.54 35.80
C PHE A 575 -7.04 -2.76 36.63
N ASP A 576 -6.79 -3.99 37.07
CA ASP A 576 -5.63 -4.33 37.90
C ASP A 576 -4.32 -3.95 37.21
N VAL A 577 -4.22 -4.19 35.91
CA VAL A 577 -3.05 -3.76 35.13
C VAL A 577 -2.91 -2.23 35.18
N VAL A 578 -3.97 -1.48 34.88
CA VAL A 578 -3.93 -0.02 34.81
C VAL A 578 -3.66 0.63 36.17
N VAL A 579 -4.31 0.14 37.22
CA VAL A 579 -4.21 0.72 38.57
C VAL A 579 -2.85 0.45 39.20
N ASN A 580 -2.26 -0.73 38.98
CA ASN A 580 -0.89 -0.98 39.43
C ASN A 580 0.14 -0.10 38.71
N LEU A 581 -0.13 0.36 37.48
CA LEU A 581 0.74 1.32 36.79
C LEU A 581 0.78 2.69 37.46
N LEU A 582 -0.26 3.10 38.19
CA LEU A 582 -0.33 4.41 38.85
C LEU A 582 0.87 4.63 39.76
N SER A 583 1.23 3.61 40.54
CA SER A 583 2.38 3.63 41.44
C SER A 583 3.73 3.79 40.74
N LEU A 584 3.80 3.57 39.42
CA LEU A 584 5.03 3.59 38.62
C LEU A 584 5.25 4.90 37.85
N LEU A 585 4.18 5.69 37.69
CA LEU A 585 4.16 6.93 36.92
C LEU A 585 4.77 8.10 37.73
N LYS A 586 5.66 8.89 37.10
CA LYS A 586 6.37 10.01 37.75
C LYS A 586 5.66 11.36 37.55
N GLY A 587 4.34 11.38 37.77
CA GLY A 587 3.50 12.58 37.60
C GLY A 587 3.28 13.34 38.91
N ASN A 588 3.01 14.65 38.79
CA ASN A 588 2.59 15.50 39.92
C ASN A 588 1.09 15.78 39.89
N LEU A 589 0.44 15.57 38.75
CA LEU A 589 -0.99 15.77 38.55
C LEU A 589 -1.54 14.63 37.70
N PHE A 590 -2.54 13.92 38.23
CA PHE A 590 -3.17 12.80 37.56
C PHE A 590 -4.63 13.11 37.25
N LEU A 591 -5.04 12.91 35.99
CA LEU A 591 -6.44 12.90 35.60
C LEU A 591 -6.84 11.48 35.22
N LEU A 592 -7.69 10.87 36.02
CA LEU A 592 -8.20 9.51 35.81
C LEU A 592 -9.65 9.59 35.35
N HIS A 593 -9.98 8.85 34.28
CA HIS A 593 -11.30 8.86 33.69
C HIS A 593 -12.00 7.52 33.85
N HIS A 594 -13.06 7.50 34.67
CA HIS A 594 -14.01 6.38 34.81
C HIS A 594 -13.35 5.02 35.07
N THR A 595 -12.17 4.98 35.68
CA THR A 595 -11.34 3.76 35.75
C THR A 595 -12.05 2.57 36.41
N CYS A 596 -12.92 2.80 37.41
CA CYS A 596 -13.71 1.75 38.06
C CYS A 596 -15.11 1.54 37.48
N LYS A 597 -15.44 2.10 36.31
CA LYS A 597 -16.80 1.99 35.78
C LYS A 597 -17.21 0.52 35.63
N ASP A 598 -18.40 0.19 36.13
CA ASP A 598 -19.02 -1.14 36.04
C ASP A 598 -18.21 -2.23 36.79
N LEU A 599 -17.40 -1.86 37.80
CA LEU A 599 -16.64 -2.79 38.64
C LEU A 599 -17.19 -2.86 40.08
N PRO A 600 -17.02 -4.01 40.78
CA PRO A 600 -17.34 -4.15 42.21
C PRO A 600 -16.59 -3.17 43.14
N LEU A 601 -17.13 -2.91 44.35
CA LEU A 601 -16.53 -2.02 45.36
C LEU A 601 -15.08 -2.36 45.72
N ASP A 602 -14.69 -3.62 45.70
CA ASP A 602 -13.31 -4.04 46.00
C ASP A 602 -12.28 -3.34 45.10
N TYR A 603 -12.64 -3.03 43.85
CA TYR A 603 -11.80 -2.29 42.92
C TYR A 603 -11.74 -0.80 43.29
N HIS A 604 -12.82 -0.22 43.80
CA HIS A 604 -12.82 1.17 44.30
C HIS A 604 -11.94 1.30 45.55
N ILE A 605 -11.97 0.32 46.46
CA ILE A 605 -11.08 0.26 47.63
C ILE A 605 -9.62 0.19 47.16
N THR A 606 -9.33 -0.62 46.15
CA THR A 606 -7.98 -0.76 45.59
C THR A 606 -7.51 0.54 44.92
N LEU A 607 -8.39 1.22 44.17
CA LEU A 607 -8.09 2.51 43.56
C LEU A 607 -7.82 3.58 44.63
N LYS A 608 -8.63 3.62 45.69
CA LYS A 608 -8.43 4.53 46.84
C LYS A 608 -7.04 4.37 47.44
N LYS A 609 -6.58 3.14 47.67
CA LYS A 609 -5.24 2.86 48.19
C LYS A 609 -4.16 3.43 47.27
N GLN A 610 -4.31 3.28 45.95
CA GLN A 610 -3.37 3.88 44.99
C GLN A 610 -3.41 5.41 45.02
N PHE A 611 -4.57 6.03 45.21
CA PHE A 611 -4.67 7.48 45.36
C PHE A 611 -3.94 7.99 46.59
N GLU A 612 -4.04 7.32 47.73
CA GLU A 612 -3.27 7.70 48.93
C GLU A 612 -1.76 7.52 48.74
N ILE A 613 -1.33 6.50 47.98
CA ILE A 613 0.08 6.34 47.60
C ILE A 613 0.54 7.51 46.72
N LEU A 614 -0.27 7.94 45.76
CA LEU A 614 0.05 9.11 44.93
C LEU A 614 0.07 10.41 45.76
N ARG A 615 -0.93 10.59 46.63
CA ARG A 615 -1.07 11.74 47.52
C ARG A 615 0.11 11.88 48.47
N SER A 616 0.56 10.78 49.08
CA SER A 616 1.72 10.77 49.98
C SER A 616 3.04 11.14 49.28
N ARG A 617 3.10 11.02 47.94
CA ARG A 617 4.20 11.52 47.11
C ARG A 617 4.03 13.00 46.69
N GLY A 618 3.02 13.67 47.20
CA GLY A 618 2.68 15.05 46.87
C GLY A 618 1.95 15.22 45.53
N ALA A 619 1.44 14.14 44.94
CA ALA A 619 0.70 14.22 43.69
C ALA A 619 -0.76 14.65 43.93
N THR A 620 -1.26 15.49 43.04
CA THR A 620 -2.68 15.84 42.97
C THR A 620 -3.40 14.81 42.11
N VAL A 621 -4.50 14.26 42.62
CA VAL A 621 -5.31 13.29 41.88
C VAL A 621 -6.67 13.90 41.58
N ILE A 622 -7.08 13.86 40.31
CA ILE A 622 -8.43 14.21 39.87
C ILE A 622 -9.05 12.96 39.28
N TYR A 623 -10.01 12.38 39.99
CA TYR A 623 -10.75 11.21 39.55
C TYR A 623 -12.14 11.60 39.08
N LEU A 624 -12.43 11.36 37.80
CA LEU A 624 -13.78 11.50 37.27
C LEU A 624 -14.52 10.20 37.54
N SER A 625 -15.45 10.22 38.50
CA SER A 625 -16.27 9.07 38.87
C SER A 625 -17.54 9.04 37.99
N PRO A 626 -17.88 7.88 37.39
CA PRO A 626 -19.09 7.72 36.60
C PRO A 626 -20.35 7.57 37.47
N GLU A 627 -20.22 7.29 38.76
CA GLU A 627 -21.33 6.80 39.58
C GLU A 627 -22.09 7.91 40.30
N LYS A 628 -23.12 8.46 39.67
CA LYS A 628 -24.21 9.12 40.40
C LYS A 628 -25.55 8.71 39.80
N GLU A 629 -25.89 7.43 39.91
CA GLU A 629 -27.28 6.99 39.83
C GLU A 629 -27.93 7.27 41.19
N MET A 630 -28.48 8.47 41.35
CA MET A 630 -29.52 8.67 42.36
C MET A 630 -30.82 8.07 41.81
N PRO A 631 -31.62 7.37 42.63
CA PRO A 631 -32.94 6.93 42.24
C PRO A 631 -33.82 8.16 41.95
N ASP A 632 -34.10 8.37 40.67
CA ASP A 632 -35.30 9.02 40.12
C ASP A 632 -35.80 10.35 40.72
N THR A 633 -34.91 11.22 41.22
CA THR A 633 -35.28 12.61 41.45
C THR A 633 -34.99 13.40 40.17
N LYS A 634 -36.01 14.07 39.60
CA LYS A 634 -35.95 14.97 38.43
C LYS A 634 -34.87 16.09 38.47
N ASN A 635 -34.08 16.16 39.53
CA ASN A 635 -32.93 17.04 39.67
C ASN A 635 -31.66 16.32 39.22
N GLU A 636 -31.24 16.56 37.97
CA GLU A 636 -29.90 16.17 37.50
C GLU A 636 -28.84 16.61 38.54
N PRO A 637 -28.01 15.69 39.06
CA PRO A 637 -27.17 15.96 40.22
C PRO A 637 -26.25 17.17 39.99
N SER A 638 -26.14 18.02 41.01
CA SER A 638 -25.02 18.95 41.13
C SER A 638 -23.70 18.20 41.17
N ARG A 639 -22.66 18.85 40.63
CA ARG A 639 -21.28 18.47 40.80
C ARG A 639 -20.89 18.73 42.25
N ASP A 640 -20.83 17.67 43.02
CA ASP A 640 -20.35 17.72 44.40
C ASP A 640 -18.89 17.26 44.36
N ILE A 641 -17.96 18.11 44.79
CA ILE A 641 -16.58 17.70 45.09
C ILE A 641 -16.68 17.02 46.44
N MET A 642 -16.38 15.73 46.46
CA MET A 642 -16.54 14.93 47.67
C MET A 642 -15.18 14.55 48.23
N GLU A 643 -15.05 14.59 49.54
CA GLU A 643 -13.86 14.09 50.19
C GLU A 643 -13.74 12.57 49.94
N LEU A 644 -12.51 12.05 49.91
CA LEU A 644 -12.29 10.63 49.63
C LEU A 644 -12.93 9.71 50.68
N SER A 645 -13.04 10.17 51.93
CA SER A 645 -13.74 9.51 53.04
C SER A 645 -15.23 9.36 52.74
N GLU A 646 -15.88 10.46 52.35
CA GLU A 646 -17.28 10.52 51.95
C GLU A 646 -17.55 9.63 50.73
N TRP A 647 -16.62 9.62 49.75
CA TRP A 647 -16.74 8.80 48.53
C TRP A 647 -16.84 7.31 48.85
N MET A 648 -16.03 6.85 49.78
CA MET A 648 -16.07 5.46 50.21
C MET A 648 -17.32 5.12 51.01
N ASN A 649 -17.79 6.05 51.87
CA ASN A 649 -19.01 5.85 52.64
C ASN A 649 -20.22 5.73 51.71
N GLU A 650 -20.30 6.56 50.67
CA GLU A 650 -21.39 6.50 49.69
C GLU A 650 -21.40 5.17 48.92
N ILE A 651 -20.24 4.66 48.50
CA ILE A 651 -20.17 3.36 47.81
C ILE A 651 -20.53 2.21 48.76
N HIS A 652 -20.08 2.24 50.03
CA HIS A 652 -20.45 1.22 51.02
C HIS A 652 -21.96 1.18 51.28
N VAL A 653 -22.60 2.35 51.43
CA VAL A 653 -24.05 2.45 51.59
C VAL A 653 -24.76 1.86 50.37
N ARG A 654 -24.29 2.12 49.16
CA ARG A 654 -24.88 1.56 47.92
C ARG A 654 -24.76 0.04 47.82
N GLU A 655 -23.59 -0.53 48.12
CA GLU A 655 -23.46 -1.99 48.11
C GLU A 655 -24.30 -2.65 49.21
N GLY A 656 -24.45 -1.99 50.36
CA GLY A 656 -25.37 -2.41 51.40
C GLY A 656 -26.83 -2.40 50.98
N LEU A 657 -27.24 -1.47 50.10
CA LEU A 657 -28.60 -1.38 49.55
C LEU A 657 -28.86 -2.35 48.38
N LYS A 658 -27.81 -2.83 47.71
CA LYS A 658 -27.92 -3.82 46.60
C LYS A 658 -27.99 -5.27 47.09
N LYS A 659 -27.45 -5.55 48.28
CA LYS A 659 -27.55 -6.83 48.97
C LYS A 659 -28.87 -6.90 49.72
#